data_AF-A0A5C5UPN6-F1
#
_entry.id   AF-A0A5C5UPN6-F1
#
_cell.length_a   1.000
_cell.length_b   1.000
_cell.length_c   1.000
_cell.angle_alpha   90.00
_cell.angle_beta   90.00
_cell.angle_gamma   90.00
#
_symmetry.space_group_name_H-M   'P 1'
#
loop_
_entity.id
_entity.type
_entity.pdbx_description
1 polymer ?
#
loop_
_entity_poly.entity_id
_entity_poly.type
_entity_poly.pdbx_seq_one_letter_code
_entity_poly.pdbx_strand_id
1 'polypeptide(L)'
;MKKLIILMTLFLLCNSLFPAQFLAADTEKDTTQESASSDDEYNEFGIKKGTMVHGEDISELSEEELQYIPEGWRDGVVEDVHGHAEGEHEEEAPEGAMSRAATYPNVNDYIVSKKFTTAKIEYDYKSVFPKMNYRSGYAKVEGVVAHETANDSSTITGEISYMTRNYQNAFVHAFVDHQRIIEIHPTGYSVWGAGRYGNQRFAQVELVRVHTFDNFARSIDNYASYIASVLYKYKLGVSSAETKGSGTLWSHAAISKFLGGTNHSDPHGYFAKYGYNWSEFTELVTAKYKKLAGTTTPVTPVAAPKEVATSKLGHLKSSSAKIYSKLSSTASTSAGTTNLNEVFYIKKEATVGSTKYYLISQQPSATTGVVGWVKSTDITVQTHSTVDKNAKIYYIKGTGSAYTKPWGGTGDYYFKSLAASAGVEFKVNMTEKVGSTTWYRGVANGRTIWIEAKNVVSSVEKAVSKLGHIKSSTVKIYPDLTKLSSTITAGTTYTNTVYYIKKEVLLHGTTYYLLSKNPSSTTGVVGWAKATDVTAQTHATVDKKAKTFYALGTGSAYTKVWGGSKDFYFQKLVVSSGREFKVNLTEKVGSTIWYQGVLNGKTVWIEAKNVSAAKTTATSKIGQIESSKVKIYKDLNNLSSTAAAGTTYTNKAYYIKQKAVLNGVSYYLLSNSPSATTGVVGWVKTSDMKAHTHTTIDKKAKTFYIKGTGSSYTKAWGRTNDISVKSLKTFKNKPFEVKKTEKVGASLWYYGVLDGKSMWIRYSLLSSEGEAQKVAVSSVKKTATSKIGQIESSKVKIYKDLNNLSSTAAAGTTYTNKAYYIKQKAVLNGVSYYLLSTSPSITTGVVGWVKTSDMKAHTHKAIDKTAKTLYITGRGSSYTKAWGRTNDISVKSLKTFKNKPFEVKKTEKVGASLWYYGVLDGKSMWIRYSLLSSEGEAQKVAVSSVKKTATSKIGQIESSKVKIYKDLNNLSSTVTAGKTYTNKAYYIKQKAVLNGVSYYLLSSKPSITTGVVGWVKTSDMKAHTHKAIDKTAKTLYITGRGSSYTKAWGRTNDISVKSLKTYKNKPFKVKKTEKVGASLWYYGVLDGKSMWIRYSLLKK
;
A
#
# COMPACT_ATOMS: atom_id res chain seq x y z
N MET A 1 -13.83 -26.31 -29.34
CA MET A 1 -14.12 -25.95 -30.75
C MET A 1 -14.66 -24.51 -30.81
N LYS A 2 -15.33 -24.12 -31.90
CA LYS A 2 -16.19 -22.91 -32.09
C LYS A 2 -17.12 -22.66 -30.88
N LYS A 3 -17.77 -21.51 -30.63
CA LYS A 3 -17.68 -20.04 -30.93
C LYS A 3 -18.78 -19.42 -30.01
N LEU A 4 -18.56 -18.40 -29.17
CA LEU A 4 -18.37 -16.96 -29.45
C LEU A 4 -19.64 -16.23 -29.97
N ILE A 5 -19.97 -15.08 -29.32
CA ILE A 5 -20.73 -13.90 -29.84
C ILE A 5 -22.29 -13.97 -29.77
N ILE A 6 -23.11 -12.93 -29.53
CA ILE A 6 -22.98 -11.45 -29.23
C ILE A 6 -24.36 -10.87 -28.76
N LEU A 7 -24.55 -9.69 -28.10
CA LEU A 7 -24.83 -8.30 -28.59
C LEU A 7 -25.18 -7.42 -27.34
N MET A 8 -24.72 -6.16 -27.10
CA MET A 8 -25.17 -4.83 -27.61
C MET A 8 -26.70 -4.57 -27.47
N THR A 9 -27.25 -3.38 -27.14
CA THR A 9 -26.85 -1.93 -27.17
C THR A 9 -27.83 -1.17 -26.22
N LEU A 10 -27.53 -0.16 -25.37
CA LEU A 10 -27.06 1.24 -25.55
C LEU A 10 -27.85 2.15 -26.52
N PHE A 11 -28.69 3.06 -25.99
CA PHE A 11 -28.89 4.51 -26.31
C PHE A 11 -29.89 5.13 -25.28
N LEU A 12 -29.71 6.32 -24.67
CA LEU A 12 -30.10 7.70 -25.09
C LEU A 12 -31.63 7.86 -25.32
N LEU A 13 -32.35 8.89 -24.82
CA LEU A 13 -32.04 10.33 -24.61
C LEU A 13 -32.92 11.05 -23.53
N CYS A 14 -32.46 12.25 -23.11
CA CYS A 14 -33.14 13.44 -22.53
C CYS A 14 -34.48 13.42 -21.74
N ASN A 15 -34.47 14.18 -20.64
CA ASN A 15 -35.46 15.16 -20.12
C ASN A 15 -36.82 15.30 -20.85
N SER A 16 -37.97 15.51 -20.17
CA SER A 16 -38.16 16.20 -18.87
C SER A 16 -39.50 15.88 -18.16
N LEU A 17 -39.57 16.25 -16.86
CA LEU A 17 -40.77 16.49 -16.02
C LEU A 17 -41.56 15.26 -15.52
N PHE A 18 -41.72 15.20 -14.19
CA PHE A 18 -42.70 14.39 -13.45
C PHE A 18 -44.04 15.16 -13.35
N PRO A 19 -45.19 14.48 -13.18
CA PRO A 19 -45.65 14.19 -11.80
C PRO A 19 -46.24 12.77 -11.56
N ALA A 20 -45.99 12.29 -10.33
CA ALA A 20 -46.87 11.55 -9.41
C ALA A 20 -47.90 10.47 -9.87
N GLN A 21 -47.71 9.28 -9.27
CA GLN A 21 -48.69 8.51 -8.44
C GLN A 21 -49.66 7.45 -9.02
N PHE A 22 -49.39 6.22 -8.53
CA PHE A 22 -50.30 5.25 -7.85
C PHE A 22 -51.16 4.20 -8.60
N LEU A 23 -51.16 3.02 -7.97
CA LEU A 23 -52.09 1.86 -8.04
C LEU A 23 -52.15 1.07 -9.36
N ALA A 24 -52.63 -0.18 -9.40
CA ALA A 24 -52.45 -1.34 -8.50
C ALA A 24 -53.15 -2.56 -9.14
N ALA A 25 -52.63 -3.78 -8.89
CA ALA A 25 -53.25 -5.07 -9.28
C ALA A 25 -53.41 -5.28 -10.82
N ASP A 26 -53.74 -6.48 -11.33
CA ASP A 26 -54.03 -7.75 -10.65
C ASP A 26 -53.49 -8.99 -11.43
N THR A 27 -53.80 -10.18 -10.89
CA THR A 27 -53.74 -11.59 -11.40
C THR A 27 -53.61 -11.87 -12.93
N GLU A 28 -53.18 -13.06 -13.40
CA GLU A 28 -53.27 -14.40 -12.80
C GLU A 28 -52.15 -15.41 -13.22
N LYS A 29 -52.15 -16.57 -12.53
CA LYS A 29 -51.40 -17.84 -12.66
C LYS A 29 -51.56 -18.54 -14.04
N ASP A 30 -50.84 -19.61 -14.45
CA ASP A 30 -49.73 -20.47 -13.93
C ASP A 30 -49.11 -21.22 -15.17
N THR A 31 -48.15 -22.17 -15.16
CA THR A 31 -47.32 -22.86 -14.12
C THR A 31 -45.98 -23.27 -14.77
N THR A 32 -44.85 -23.27 -14.04
CA THR A 32 -43.64 -24.07 -14.36
C THR A 32 -42.82 -24.36 -13.11
N GLN A 33 -42.21 -25.54 -13.00
CA GLN A 33 -41.35 -25.91 -11.87
C GLN A 33 -40.02 -26.52 -12.37
N GLU A 34 -38.89 -25.97 -11.92
CA GLU A 34 -37.53 -26.41 -12.27
C GLU A 34 -36.63 -26.35 -11.02
N SER A 35 -35.59 -27.19 -10.96
CA SER A 35 -34.77 -27.41 -9.76
C SER A 35 -33.82 -26.23 -9.45
N ALA A 36 -33.75 -25.84 -8.16
CA ALA A 36 -32.76 -24.89 -7.65
C ALA A 36 -32.10 -25.41 -6.37
N SER A 37 -30.80 -25.13 -6.20
CA SER A 37 -30.04 -25.41 -4.98
C SER A 37 -29.99 -24.18 -4.07
N SER A 38 -30.38 -24.33 -2.80
CA SER A 38 -30.17 -23.34 -1.75
C SER A 38 -28.96 -23.70 -0.88
N ASP A 39 -28.13 -22.71 -0.53
CA ASP A 39 -27.17 -22.84 0.57
C ASP A 39 -27.95 -22.75 1.90
N ASP A 40 -27.84 -23.77 2.75
CA ASP A 40 -28.57 -23.82 4.02
C ASP A 40 -27.94 -22.89 5.09
N GLU A 41 -28.69 -21.86 5.52
CA GLU A 41 -28.33 -21.04 6.67
C GLU A 41 -28.78 -21.67 8.00
N TYR A 42 -27.95 -21.52 9.03
CA TYR A 42 -28.19 -21.97 10.40
C TYR A 42 -28.09 -20.79 11.39
N ASN A 43 -28.76 -20.87 12.53
CA ASN A 43 -28.68 -19.91 13.62
C ASN A 43 -27.47 -20.18 14.55
N GLU A 44 -27.27 -19.34 15.58
CA GLU A 44 -26.11 -19.48 16.48
C GLU A 44 -26.16 -20.70 17.43
N PHE A 45 -27.30 -21.41 17.47
CA PHE A 45 -27.50 -22.65 18.21
C PHE A 45 -27.38 -23.91 17.33
N GLY A 46 -27.10 -23.76 16.04
CA GLY A 46 -26.95 -24.87 15.09
C GLY A 46 -28.25 -25.38 14.48
N ILE A 47 -29.37 -24.67 14.66
CA ILE A 47 -30.69 -24.98 14.08
C ILE A 47 -30.77 -24.35 12.68
N LYS A 48 -31.29 -25.08 11.69
CA LYS A 48 -31.48 -24.57 10.32
C LYS A 48 -32.57 -23.49 10.33
N LYS A 49 -32.41 -22.42 9.54
CA LYS A 49 -33.44 -21.37 9.44
C LYS A 49 -34.71 -21.92 8.77
N GLY A 50 -35.88 -21.64 9.33
CA GLY A 50 -37.14 -22.22 8.87
C GLY A 50 -37.43 -23.63 9.41
N THR A 51 -36.71 -24.11 10.43
CA THR A 51 -37.00 -25.39 11.09
C THR A 51 -38.28 -25.27 11.93
N MET A 52 -39.35 -25.89 11.43
CA MET A 52 -40.67 -25.88 12.07
C MET A 52 -40.86 -27.07 13.02
N VAL A 53 -41.34 -26.83 14.24
CA VAL A 53 -41.77 -27.85 15.21
C VAL A 53 -43.16 -27.49 15.74
N HIS A 54 -44.13 -28.40 15.62
CA HIS A 54 -45.54 -28.19 15.96
C HIS A 54 -46.15 -26.84 15.48
N GLY A 55 -45.75 -26.38 14.29
CA GLY A 55 -46.25 -25.13 13.69
C GLY A 55 -45.48 -23.85 14.07
N GLU A 56 -44.37 -23.94 14.79
CA GLU A 56 -43.53 -22.81 15.20
C GLU A 56 -42.09 -22.92 14.67
N ASP A 57 -41.51 -21.83 14.17
CA ASP A 57 -40.10 -21.80 13.72
C ASP A 57 -39.17 -21.72 14.93
N ILE A 58 -38.57 -22.85 15.30
CA ILE A 58 -37.66 -22.92 16.45
C ILE A 58 -36.30 -22.27 16.16
N SER A 59 -36.01 -21.89 14.90
CA SER A 59 -34.76 -21.20 14.56
C SER A 59 -34.75 -19.72 14.97
N GLU A 60 -35.92 -19.12 15.23
CA GLU A 60 -36.06 -17.74 15.73
C GLU A 60 -36.05 -17.64 17.27
N LEU A 61 -36.09 -18.77 17.99
CA LEU A 61 -36.17 -18.79 19.46
C LEU A 61 -34.85 -18.49 20.17
N SER A 62 -34.95 -17.88 21.36
CA SER A 62 -33.80 -17.59 22.24
C SER A 62 -33.24 -18.84 22.94
N GLU A 63 -32.00 -18.75 23.47
CA GLU A 63 -31.38 -19.83 24.29
C GLU A 63 -32.29 -20.21 25.48
N GLU A 64 -32.89 -19.20 26.12
CA GLU A 64 -33.83 -19.35 27.24
C GLU A 64 -35.17 -20.00 26.87
N GLU A 65 -35.61 -19.95 25.60
CA GLU A 65 -36.84 -20.60 25.12
C GLU A 65 -36.57 -21.98 24.53
N LEU A 66 -35.46 -22.12 23.80
CA LEU A 66 -35.01 -23.39 23.23
C LEU A 66 -34.80 -24.47 24.30
N GLN A 67 -34.49 -24.12 25.55
CA GLN A 67 -34.37 -25.12 26.62
C GLN A 67 -35.65 -25.96 26.80
N TYR A 68 -36.82 -25.51 26.38
CA TYR A 68 -38.08 -26.26 26.49
C TYR A 68 -38.42 -27.10 25.24
N ILE A 69 -37.61 -26.99 24.18
CA ILE A 69 -37.63 -27.83 22.98
C ILE A 69 -36.62 -28.98 23.19
N PRO A 70 -37.03 -30.26 23.03
CA PRO A 70 -36.13 -31.40 23.10
C PRO A 70 -34.92 -31.27 22.18
N GLU A 71 -33.78 -31.86 22.53
CA GLU A 71 -32.57 -31.80 21.69
C GLU A 71 -32.73 -32.50 20.34
N GLY A 72 -33.45 -33.64 20.30
CA GLY A 72 -33.67 -34.42 19.09
C GLY A 72 -34.57 -33.74 18.06
N TRP A 73 -35.46 -32.83 18.47
CA TRP A 73 -36.37 -32.13 17.57
C TRP A 73 -35.73 -30.91 16.85
N ARG A 74 -34.43 -30.64 17.07
CA ARG A 74 -33.78 -29.38 16.66
C ARG A 74 -33.28 -29.34 15.22
N ASP A 75 -33.36 -30.45 14.49
CA ASP A 75 -33.20 -30.48 13.03
C ASP A 75 -34.54 -30.26 12.29
N GLY A 76 -35.68 -30.46 12.99
CA GLY A 76 -37.04 -30.40 12.47
C GLY A 76 -37.77 -31.74 12.43
N VAL A 77 -37.12 -32.84 12.82
CA VAL A 77 -37.74 -34.16 12.94
C VAL A 77 -38.35 -34.29 14.33
N VAL A 78 -39.66 -34.16 14.43
CA VAL A 78 -40.41 -34.42 15.66
C VAL A 78 -40.56 -35.94 15.81
N GLU A 79 -39.53 -36.59 16.35
CA GLU A 79 -39.62 -37.99 16.77
C GLU A 79 -40.47 -38.08 18.05
N ASP A 80 -41.69 -38.61 17.91
CA ASP A 80 -42.48 -39.08 19.04
C ASP A 80 -41.89 -40.41 19.56
N VAL A 81 -41.66 -40.45 20.87
CA VAL A 81 -41.09 -41.61 21.58
C VAL A 81 -42.17 -42.58 22.08
N HIS A 82 -43.44 -42.18 22.06
CA HIS A 82 -44.61 -43.03 22.29
C HIS A 82 -45.28 -43.34 20.95
N GLY A 83 -44.52 -43.99 20.05
CA GLY A 83 -44.86 -44.15 18.64
C GLY A 83 -46.29 -44.63 18.36
N HIS A 84 -47.19 -43.67 18.14
CA HIS A 84 -48.51 -43.90 17.57
C HIS A 84 -48.35 -44.49 16.16
N ALA A 85 -48.99 -45.63 15.89
CA ALA A 85 -48.99 -46.22 14.57
C ALA A 85 -49.79 -45.35 13.60
N GLU A 86 -49.21 -45.01 12.45
CA GLU A 86 -49.91 -44.33 11.36
C GLU A 86 -51.09 -45.20 10.88
N GLY A 87 -52.32 -44.83 11.26
CA GLY A 87 -53.52 -45.54 10.82
C GLY A 87 -54.80 -45.22 11.59
N GLU A 88 -54.72 -45.00 12.91
CA GLU A 88 -55.90 -44.79 13.75
C GLU A 88 -56.10 -43.30 14.09
N HIS A 89 -56.87 -42.61 13.25
CA HIS A 89 -57.70 -41.50 13.73
C HIS A 89 -58.75 -42.10 14.69
N GLU A 90 -58.57 -41.95 16.00
CA GLU A 90 -59.71 -41.92 16.90
C GLU A 90 -60.52 -40.65 16.56
N GLU A 91 -61.58 -40.82 15.76
CA GLU A 91 -62.62 -39.81 15.58
C GLU A 91 -63.24 -39.43 16.94
N GLU A 92 -63.96 -38.30 17.01
CA GLU A 92 -64.77 -38.00 18.19
C GLU A 92 -65.67 -39.20 18.51
N ALA A 93 -65.50 -39.79 19.70
CA ALA A 93 -66.19 -41.03 20.07
C ALA A 93 -67.71 -40.86 19.88
N PRO A 94 -68.33 -41.57 18.93
CA PRO A 94 -69.68 -41.24 18.49
C PRO A 94 -70.69 -41.48 19.62
N GLU A 95 -71.69 -40.61 19.69
CA GLU A 95 -72.76 -40.60 20.69
C GLU A 95 -73.63 -41.86 20.57
N GLY A 96 -73.15 -42.99 21.13
CA GLY A 96 -73.78 -44.31 21.00
C GLY A 96 -72.88 -45.53 21.16
N ALA A 97 -71.56 -45.39 21.34
CA ALA A 97 -70.63 -46.53 21.48
C ALA A 97 -70.87 -47.37 22.77
N MET A 98 -71.66 -48.44 22.67
CA MET A 98 -72.08 -49.23 23.83
C MET A 98 -70.99 -50.13 24.45
N SER A 99 -70.49 -49.66 25.60
CA SER A 99 -70.14 -50.45 26.80
C SER A 99 -69.13 -51.61 26.70
N ARG A 100 -67.94 -51.37 27.27
CA ARG A 100 -67.39 -52.30 28.30
C ARG A 100 -67.44 -51.74 29.73
N ALA A 101 -67.99 -50.53 29.91
CA ALA A 101 -68.02 -49.80 31.18
C ALA A 101 -69.08 -50.32 32.18
N ALA A 102 -70.17 -50.96 31.72
CA ALA A 102 -71.35 -51.27 32.54
C ALA A 102 -71.16 -52.35 33.63
N THR A 103 -69.99 -53.00 33.70
CA THR A 103 -69.72 -54.12 34.62
C THR A 103 -68.62 -53.85 35.64
N TYR A 104 -68.02 -52.66 35.65
CA TYR A 104 -67.02 -52.27 36.65
C TYR A 104 -67.64 -51.37 37.74
N PRO A 105 -67.26 -51.55 39.03
CA PRO A 105 -67.62 -50.61 40.09
C PRO A 105 -67.07 -49.20 39.83
N ASN A 106 -67.64 -48.18 40.48
CA ASN A 106 -67.00 -46.87 40.52
C ASN A 106 -65.58 -46.99 41.11
N VAL A 107 -64.58 -46.45 40.40
CA VAL A 107 -63.16 -46.61 40.75
C VAL A 107 -62.82 -45.93 42.07
N ASN A 108 -63.39 -44.76 42.36
CA ASN A 108 -63.15 -44.04 43.61
C ASN A 108 -63.78 -44.77 44.81
N ASP A 109 -65.02 -45.21 44.69
CA ASP A 109 -65.68 -46.02 45.74
C ASP A 109 -64.95 -47.36 45.95
N TYR A 110 -64.44 -47.97 44.88
CA TYR A 110 -63.63 -49.18 44.96
C TYR A 110 -62.32 -48.93 45.73
N ILE A 111 -61.57 -47.88 45.39
CA ILE A 111 -60.35 -47.46 46.10
C ILE A 111 -60.65 -47.23 47.60
N VAL A 112 -61.72 -46.51 47.93
CA VAL A 112 -62.13 -46.21 49.30
C VAL A 112 -62.54 -47.48 50.07
N SER A 113 -63.32 -48.37 49.45
CA SER A 113 -63.76 -49.62 50.08
C SER A 113 -62.62 -50.62 50.28
N LYS A 114 -61.68 -50.73 49.32
CA LYS A 114 -60.49 -51.60 49.41
C LYS A 114 -59.40 -51.06 50.32
N LYS A 115 -59.41 -49.75 50.64
CA LYS A 115 -58.46 -49.08 51.55
C LYS A 115 -57.00 -49.37 51.18
N PHE A 116 -56.66 -49.21 49.90
CA PHE A 116 -55.33 -49.56 49.39
C PHE A 116 -54.20 -48.85 50.17
N THR A 117 -53.13 -49.61 50.46
CA THR A 117 -51.86 -49.03 50.88
C THR A 117 -51.17 -48.46 49.66
N THR A 118 -51.28 -47.14 49.48
CA THR A 118 -50.55 -46.37 48.46
C THR A 118 -49.05 -46.71 48.50
N ALA A 119 -48.45 -46.90 47.33
CA ALA A 119 -47.03 -47.18 47.17
C ALA A 119 -46.13 -46.09 47.78
N LYS A 120 -44.88 -46.46 48.12
CA LYS A 120 -43.86 -45.49 48.52
C LYS A 120 -43.25 -44.84 47.27
N ILE A 121 -42.84 -43.57 47.41
CA ILE A 121 -42.10 -42.86 46.37
C ILE A 121 -40.65 -43.36 46.38
N GLU A 122 -40.27 -44.11 45.34
CA GLU A 122 -38.89 -44.44 44.98
C GLU A 122 -38.26 -43.26 44.23
N TYR A 123 -36.93 -43.13 44.31
CA TYR A 123 -36.17 -42.08 43.62
C TYR A 123 -35.02 -42.69 42.82
N ASP A 124 -35.11 -42.62 41.49
CA ASP A 124 -34.16 -43.23 40.55
C ASP A 124 -33.68 -42.16 39.53
N TYR A 125 -33.09 -41.10 40.09
CA TYR A 125 -32.72 -39.89 39.35
C TYR A 125 -31.65 -40.16 38.29
N LYS A 126 -32.01 -40.04 37.01
CA LYS A 126 -31.06 -40.22 35.90
C LYS A 126 -30.13 -39.01 35.78
N SER A 127 -28.83 -39.26 35.79
CA SER A 127 -27.79 -38.23 35.68
C SER A 127 -27.65 -37.64 34.28
N VAL A 128 -28.16 -38.33 33.25
CA VAL A 128 -28.17 -37.89 31.84
C VAL A 128 -29.24 -36.84 31.55
N PHE A 129 -30.34 -36.79 32.33
CA PHE A 129 -31.42 -35.85 32.09
C PHE A 129 -30.99 -34.39 32.34
N PRO A 130 -31.27 -33.44 31.43
CA PRO A 130 -30.93 -32.04 31.60
C PRO A 130 -31.73 -31.41 32.75
N LYS A 131 -31.11 -30.46 33.48
CA LYS A 131 -31.70 -29.81 34.67
C LYS A 131 -32.07 -28.38 34.35
N MET A 132 -33.20 -28.24 33.69
CA MET A 132 -33.74 -26.98 33.16
C MET A 132 -34.59 -26.30 34.24
N ASN A 133 -34.61 -24.98 34.31
CA ASN A 133 -35.53 -24.31 35.23
C ASN A 133 -36.93 -24.30 34.62
N TYR A 134 -37.98 -24.14 35.43
CA TYR A 134 -39.26 -23.65 34.92
C TYR A 134 -39.11 -22.18 34.50
N ARG A 135 -40.04 -21.64 33.70
CA ARG A 135 -40.02 -20.23 33.24
C ARG A 135 -39.91 -19.22 34.38
N SER A 136 -40.50 -19.57 35.52
CA SER A 136 -40.52 -18.76 36.75
C SER A 136 -39.29 -19.00 37.66
N GLY A 137 -38.44 -19.98 37.35
CA GLY A 137 -37.20 -20.33 38.06
C GLY A 137 -37.20 -21.75 38.67
N TYR A 138 -36.08 -22.12 39.32
CA TYR A 138 -35.98 -23.40 40.06
C TYR A 138 -37.08 -23.53 41.11
N ALA A 139 -37.70 -24.72 41.18
CA ALA A 139 -38.79 -25.04 42.09
C ALA A 139 -40.02 -24.12 41.99
N LYS A 140 -40.22 -23.47 40.83
CA LYS A 140 -41.42 -22.69 40.49
C LYS A 140 -42.33 -23.47 39.55
N VAL A 141 -42.75 -24.63 40.04
CA VAL A 141 -43.82 -25.44 39.45
C VAL A 141 -45.13 -24.65 39.52
N GLU A 142 -45.88 -24.62 38.42
CA GLU A 142 -47.17 -23.92 38.32
C GLU A 142 -48.36 -24.90 38.34
N GLY A 143 -48.10 -26.21 38.25
CA GLY A 143 -49.09 -27.28 38.17
C GLY A 143 -48.46 -28.63 37.83
N VAL A 144 -49.30 -29.65 37.62
CA VAL A 144 -48.90 -31.01 37.23
C VAL A 144 -49.75 -31.46 36.03
N VAL A 145 -49.08 -32.00 35.01
CA VAL A 145 -49.70 -32.71 33.88
C VAL A 145 -49.79 -34.20 34.21
N ALA A 146 -50.95 -34.77 33.93
CA ALA A 146 -51.24 -36.19 34.02
C ALA A 146 -51.19 -36.81 32.61
N HIS A 147 -50.22 -37.69 32.40
CA HIS A 147 -50.00 -38.46 31.18
C HIS A 147 -50.28 -39.95 31.37
N GLU A 148 -50.44 -40.70 30.28
CA GLU A 148 -50.40 -42.16 30.28
C GLU A 148 -49.59 -42.67 29.08
N THR A 149 -48.87 -43.78 29.26
CA THR A 149 -47.72 -44.12 28.39
C THR A 149 -48.07 -44.62 26.98
N ALA A 150 -49.34 -44.57 26.59
CA ALA A 150 -49.94 -45.03 25.32
C ALA A 150 -49.78 -46.54 25.00
N ASN A 151 -48.93 -47.25 25.75
CA ASN A 151 -48.41 -48.56 25.38
C ASN A 151 -49.07 -49.70 26.20
N ASP A 152 -49.99 -50.45 25.57
CA ASP A 152 -50.68 -51.61 26.17
C ASP A 152 -49.76 -52.84 26.42
N SER A 153 -48.43 -52.74 26.22
CA SER A 153 -47.47 -53.86 26.36
C SER A 153 -46.28 -53.60 27.28
N SER A 154 -46.13 -52.39 27.83
CA SER A 154 -44.91 -51.99 28.54
C SER A 154 -44.95 -52.32 30.05
N THR A 155 -43.85 -51.98 30.73
CA THR A 155 -43.77 -52.01 32.20
C THR A 155 -43.04 -50.76 32.67
N ILE A 156 -43.29 -50.32 33.91
CA ILE A 156 -42.64 -49.14 34.49
C ILE A 156 -41.09 -49.16 34.37
N THR A 157 -40.46 -50.33 34.54
CA THR A 157 -39.00 -50.45 34.36
C THR A 157 -38.60 -50.38 32.88
N GLY A 158 -39.43 -50.91 31.97
CA GLY A 158 -39.25 -50.83 30.53
C GLY A 158 -39.32 -49.38 30.03
N GLU A 159 -40.36 -48.65 30.43
CA GLU A 159 -40.56 -47.23 30.11
C GLU A 159 -39.41 -46.36 30.62
N ILE A 160 -39.08 -46.45 31.92
CA ILE A 160 -37.93 -45.74 32.50
C ILE A 160 -36.65 -46.08 31.73
N SER A 161 -36.43 -47.33 31.33
CA SER A 161 -35.23 -47.74 30.59
C SER A 161 -35.20 -47.24 29.15
N TYR A 162 -36.35 -47.21 28.47
CA TYR A 162 -36.50 -46.69 27.11
C TYR A 162 -36.28 -45.17 27.09
N MET A 163 -37.00 -44.45 27.94
CA MET A 163 -36.92 -43.00 28.05
C MET A 163 -35.57 -42.51 28.63
N THR A 164 -34.85 -43.33 29.43
CA THR A 164 -33.46 -43.03 29.80
C THR A 164 -32.50 -43.07 28.60
N ARG A 165 -32.78 -43.89 27.57
CA ARG A 165 -31.98 -43.93 26.33
C ARG A 165 -32.37 -42.81 25.37
N ASN A 166 -33.67 -42.54 25.24
CA ASN A 166 -34.22 -41.63 24.24
C ASN A 166 -34.55 -40.24 24.82
N TYR A 167 -33.89 -39.85 25.91
CA TYR A 167 -34.22 -38.66 26.71
C TYR A 167 -34.11 -37.33 25.94
N GLN A 168 -33.38 -37.34 24.81
CA GLN A 168 -33.23 -36.18 23.94
C GLN A 168 -34.51 -35.85 23.16
N ASN A 169 -35.47 -36.78 23.09
CA ASN A 169 -36.78 -36.58 22.47
C ASN A 169 -37.85 -36.31 23.54
N ALA A 170 -37.93 -37.13 24.59
CA ALA A 170 -38.78 -36.86 25.76
C ALA A 170 -38.23 -37.47 27.05
N PHE A 171 -38.50 -36.81 28.18
CA PHE A 171 -38.45 -37.39 29.52
C PHE A 171 -39.42 -36.68 30.49
N VAL A 172 -40.03 -37.45 31.41
CA VAL A 172 -40.94 -36.96 32.47
C VAL A 172 -40.31 -36.98 33.87
N HIS A 173 -41.04 -36.51 34.91
CA HIS A 173 -40.57 -36.55 36.30
C HIS A 173 -40.69 -37.92 36.95
N ALA A 174 -41.81 -38.60 36.75
CA ALA A 174 -42.12 -39.83 37.46
C ALA A 174 -43.05 -40.76 36.67
N PHE A 175 -42.90 -42.06 36.92
CA PHE A 175 -43.86 -43.08 36.48
C PHE A 175 -44.60 -43.68 37.67
N VAL A 176 -45.83 -44.09 37.43
CA VAL A 176 -46.67 -44.78 38.41
C VAL A 176 -47.35 -45.99 37.76
N ASP A 177 -47.36 -47.11 38.47
CA ASP A 177 -48.17 -48.27 38.14
C ASP A 177 -48.97 -48.76 39.37
N HIS A 178 -49.56 -49.95 39.26
CA HIS A 178 -50.37 -50.56 40.32
C HIS A 178 -49.59 -51.00 41.58
N GLN A 179 -48.25 -50.91 41.59
CA GLN A 179 -47.37 -51.36 42.67
C GLN A 179 -46.38 -50.29 43.15
N ARG A 180 -45.91 -49.40 42.26
CA ARG A 180 -44.78 -48.49 42.50
C ARG A 180 -45.04 -47.06 41.99
N ILE A 181 -44.32 -46.12 42.60
CA ILE A 181 -44.23 -44.71 42.22
C ILE A 181 -42.73 -44.37 42.18
N ILE A 182 -42.20 -43.93 41.04
CA ILE A 182 -40.74 -43.71 40.88
C ILE A 182 -40.47 -42.32 40.30
N GLU A 183 -39.94 -41.40 41.11
CA GLU A 183 -39.48 -40.07 40.67
C GLU A 183 -38.06 -40.20 40.08
N ILE A 184 -37.95 -40.10 38.76
CA ILE A 184 -36.72 -40.27 37.95
C ILE A 184 -36.10 -38.93 37.50
N HIS A 185 -36.82 -37.82 37.65
CA HIS A 185 -36.25 -36.47 37.59
C HIS A 185 -36.79 -35.62 38.74
N PRO A 186 -35.94 -34.86 39.47
CA PRO A 186 -36.41 -34.06 40.60
C PRO A 186 -37.41 -32.98 40.18
N THR A 187 -38.62 -32.96 40.76
CA THR A 187 -39.70 -32.00 40.38
C THR A 187 -39.37 -30.50 40.53
N GLY A 188 -38.19 -30.14 41.04
CA GLY A 188 -37.69 -28.77 41.09
C GLY A 188 -37.19 -28.22 39.75
N TYR A 189 -36.95 -29.07 38.76
CA TYR A 189 -36.53 -28.73 37.40
C TYR A 189 -37.64 -29.07 36.39
N SER A 190 -37.62 -28.41 35.24
CA SER A 190 -38.45 -28.70 34.05
C SER A 190 -37.93 -29.94 33.31
N VAL A 191 -38.82 -30.58 32.55
CA VAL A 191 -38.59 -31.81 31.77
C VAL A 191 -39.21 -31.68 30.37
N TRP A 192 -39.16 -32.73 29.55
CA TRP A 192 -39.62 -32.71 28.15
C TRP A 192 -40.70 -33.77 27.88
N GLY A 193 -41.99 -33.45 28.01
CA GLY A 193 -43.07 -34.42 27.79
C GLY A 193 -44.47 -33.84 27.55
N ALA A 194 -44.63 -32.51 27.61
CA ALA A 194 -45.92 -31.83 27.38
C ALA A 194 -45.76 -30.59 26.48
N GLY A 195 -44.92 -30.68 25.45
CA GLY A 195 -44.63 -29.57 24.52
C GLY A 195 -43.93 -28.36 25.18
N ARG A 196 -43.39 -27.43 24.38
CA ARG A 196 -42.58 -26.30 24.92
C ARG A 196 -43.33 -25.43 25.93
N TYR A 197 -44.65 -25.36 25.80
CA TYR A 197 -45.52 -24.52 26.65
C TYR A 197 -45.97 -25.21 27.95
N GLY A 198 -46.07 -26.54 27.99
CA GLY A 198 -46.29 -27.31 29.21
C GLY A 198 -44.99 -27.57 29.98
N ASN A 199 -43.93 -27.97 29.27
CA ASN A 199 -42.57 -28.20 29.79
C ASN A 199 -42.10 -27.05 30.69
N GLN A 200 -42.26 -25.81 30.24
CA GLN A 200 -41.80 -24.62 30.95
C GLN A 200 -42.56 -24.29 32.25
N ARG A 201 -43.65 -25.01 32.58
CA ARG A 201 -44.57 -24.68 33.69
C ARG A 201 -44.79 -25.81 34.70
N PHE A 202 -44.88 -27.05 34.23
CA PHE A 202 -45.56 -28.11 34.97
C PHE A 202 -44.66 -29.32 35.26
N ALA A 203 -44.89 -29.94 36.42
CA ALA A 203 -44.42 -31.31 36.63
C ALA A 203 -45.22 -32.28 35.76
N GLN A 204 -44.66 -33.42 35.37
CA GLN A 204 -45.25 -34.34 34.39
C GLN A 204 -45.13 -35.78 34.91
N VAL A 205 -46.26 -36.50 34.97
CA VAL A 205 -46.34 -37.83 35.61
C VAL A 205 -47.03 -38.81 34.68
N GLU A 206 -46.34 -39.92 34.41
CA GLU A 206 -46.81 -41.00 33.57
C GLU A 206 -47.57 -42.07 34.35
N LEU A 207 -48.74 -42.44 33.86
CA LEU A 207 -49.50 -43.60 34.29
C LEU A 207 -49.22 -44.77 33.33
N VAL A 208 -48.51 -45.79 33.82
CA VAL A 208 -48.23 -46.99 33.03
C VAL A 208 -49.50 -47.81 32.89
N ARG A 209 -49.81 -48.23 31.66
CA ARG A 209 -51.02 -49.02 31.39
C ARG A 209 -50.98 -50.40 32.07
N VAL A 210 -52.17 -50.88 32.46
CA VAL A 210 -52.40 -52.18 33.11
C VAL A 210 -53.70 -52.81 32.58
N HIS A 211 -53.90 -54.11 32.86
CA HIS A 211 -54.90 -54.93 32.16
C HIS A 211 -55.99 -55.55 33.05
N THR A 212 -56.10 -55.14 34.31
CA THR A 212 -57.18 -55.56 35.23
C THR A 212 -57.72 -54.36 36.02
N PHE A 213 -59.01 -54.41 36.38
CA PHE A 213 -59.68 -53.32 37.10
C PHE A 213 -59.07 -53.06 38.50
N ASP A 214 -58.72 -54.10 39.27
CA ASP A 214 -58.07 -53.92 40.58
C ASP A 214 -56.67 -53.30 40.43
N ASN A 215 -55.92 -53.65 39.38
CA ASN A 215 -54.65 -52.98 39.07
C ASN A 215 -54.86 -51.54 38.65
N PHE A 216 -55.86 -51.25 37.79
CA PHE A 216 -56.19 -49.88 37.38
C PHE A 216 -56.56 -49.01 38.58
N ALA A 217 -57.43 -49.50 39.47
CA ALA A 217 -57.81 -48.80 40.68
C ALA A 217 -56.61 -48.54 41.62
N ARG A 218 -55.68 -49.50 41.76
CA ARG A 218 -54.42 -49.29 42.51
C ARG A 218 -53.50 -48.26 41.84
N SER A 219 -53.36 -48.31 40.52
CA SER A 219 -52.52 -47.35 39.80
C SER A 219 -53.10 -45.95 39.89
N ILE A 220 -54.42 -45.79 39.81
CA ILE A 220 -55.12 -44.52 40.04
C ILE A 220 -54.97 -44.03 41.49
N ASP A 221 -55.03 -44.90 42.51
CA ASP A 221 -54.74 -44.51 43.90
C ASP A 221 -53.31 -44.00 44.07
N ASN A 222 -52.32 -44.74 43.57
CA ASN A 222 -50.92 -44.37 43.59
C ASN A 222 -50.67 -43.02 42.87
N TYR A 223 -51.27 -42.86 41.69
CA TYR A 223 -51.07 -41.75 40.78
C TYR A 223 -51.70 -40.46 41.32
N ALA A 224 -52.96 -40.52 41.77
CA ALA A 224 -53.61 -39.40 42.43
C ALA A 224 -52.90 -39.02 43.74
N SER A 225 -52.33 -39.99 44.47
CA SER A 225 -51.54 -39.71 45.68
C SER A 225 -50.22 -39.01 45.37
N TYR A 226 -49.49 -39.46 44.35
CA TYR A 226 -48.23 -38.81 43.95
C TYR A 226 -48.48 -37.39 43.45
N ILE A 227 -49.44 -37.19 42.55
CA ILE A 227 -49.80 -35.87 42.01
C ILE A 227 -50.27 -34.93 43.12
N ALA A 228 -51.12 -35.39 44.04
CA ALA A 228 -51.49 -34.61 45.23
C ALA A 228 -50.28 -34.28 46.12
N SER A 229 -49.32 -35.18 46.26
CA SER A 229 -48.08 -34.93 47.01
C SER A 229 -47.18 -33.88 46.35
N VAL A 230 -47.11 -33.85 45.02
CA VAL A 230 -46.37 -32.82 44.25
C VAL A 230 -47.07 -31.47 44.39
N LEU A 231 -48.39 -31.40 44.23
CA LEU A 231 -49.16 -30.17 44.46
C LEU A 231 -48.93 -29.62 45.89
N TYR A 232 -48.98 -30.50 46.90
CA TYR A 232 -48.70 -30.13 48.29
C TYR A 232 -47.25 -29.68 48.54
N LYS A 233 -46.25 -30.39 47.96
CA LYS A 233 -44.81 -30.08 47.97
C LYS A 233 -44.52 -28.66 47.46
N TYR A 234 -45.29 -28.17 46.49
CA TYR A 234 -45.18 -26.81 45.94
C TYR A 234 -46.22 -25.80 46.45
N LYS A 235 -47.10 -26.20 47.38
CA LYS A 235 -48.21 -25.38 47.94
C LYS A 235 -49.20 -24.89 46.89
N LEU A 236 -49.39 -25.68 45.84
CA LEU A 236 -50.40 -25.49 44.81
C LEU A 236 -51.69 -26.17 45.27
N GLY A 237 -52.81 -25.45 45.29
CA GLY A 237 -54.13 -26.08 45.46
C GLY A 237 -54.47 -27.00 44.29
N VAL A 238 -55.55 -27.77 44.38
CA VAL A 238 -56.03 -28.59 43.25
C VAL A 238 -57.08 -27.80 42.45
N SER A 239 -56.82 -27.59 41.16
CA SER A 239 -57.73 -26.92 40.23
C SER A 239 -57.53 -27.49 38.83
N SER A 240 -58.55 -28.14 38.28
CA SER A 240 -58.50 -28.71 36.93
C SER A 240 -58.55 -27.62 35.85
N ALA A 241 -57.67 -27.72 34.86
CA ALA A 241 -57.57 -26.77 33.74
C ALA A 241 -58.49 -27.11 32.55
N GLU A 242 -59.12 -28.28 32.55
CA GLU A 242 -59.78 -28.94 31.39
C GLU A 242 -60.80 -28.08 30.63
N THR A 243 -61.46 -27.15 31.33
CA THR A 243 -62.50 -26.29 30.78
C THR A 243 -62.07 -24.84 30.55
N LYS A 244 -60.88 -24.44 31.03
CA LYS A 244 -60.50 -23.02 31.19
C LYS A 244 -59.06 -22.66 30.80
N GLY A 245 -58.22 -23.63 30.41
CA GLY A 245 -56.80 -23.38 30.13
C GLY A 245 -56.03 -22.74 31.28
N SER A 246 -56.52 -22.94 32.51
CA SER A 246 -56.00 -22.30 33.72
C SER A 246 -56.35 -23.15 34.94
N GLY A 247 -55.32 -23.49 35.71
CA GLY A 247 -55.40 -24.47 36.79
C GLY A 247 -54.03 -25.01 37.15
N THR A 248 -54.01 -25.93 38.11
CA THR A 248 -52.81 -26.59 38.64
C THR A 248 -52.79 -28.09 38.34
N LEU A 249 -53.89 -28.67 37.87
CA LEU A 249 -53.99 -30.06 37.41
C LEU A 249 -54.44 -30.04 35.94
N TRP A 250 -53.67 -30.68 35.07
CA TRP A 250 -53.84 -30.67 33.62
C TRP A 250 -53.82 -32.09 33.07
N SER A 251 -54.69 -32.41 32.12
CA SER A 251 -54.46 -33.52 31.19
C SER A 251 -53.48 -33.06 30.10
N HIS A 252 -52.86 -33.97 29.37
CA HIS A 252 -52.07 -33.60 28.19
C HIS A 252 -52.98 -33.01 27.10
N ALA A 253 -54.20 -33.54 26.94
CA ALA A 253 -55.24 -32.98 26.09
C ALA A 253 -55.52 -31.48 26.37
N ALA A 254 -55.56 -31.07 27.64
CA ALA A 254 -55.71 -29.66 28.02
C ALA A 254 -54.48 -28.81 27.66
N ILE A 255 -53.27 -29.37 27.68
CA ILE A 255 -52.08 -28.69 27.17
C ILE A 255 -52.19 -28.49 25.65
N SER A 256 -52.48 -29.55 24.90
CA SER A 256 -52.70 -29.50 23.44
C SER A 256 -53.76 -28.47 23.05
N LYS A 257 -54.89 -28.44 23.77
CA LYS A 257 -56.05 -27.58 23.52
C LYS A 257 -55.85 -26.10 23.87
N PHE A 258 -55.15 -25.79 24.97
CA PHE A 258 -55.08 -24.41 25.49
C PHE A 258 -53.69 -23.76 25.41
N LEU A 259 -52.63 -24.54 25.24
CA LEU A 259 -51.24 -24.06 25.19
C LEU A 259 -50.52 -24.44 23.87
N GLY A 260 -50.90 -25.55 23.25
CA GLY A 260 -50.29 -26.04 22.01
C GLY A 260 -48.84 -26.50 22.18
N GLY A 261 -48.12 -26.65 21.06
CA GLY A 261 -46.76 -27.19 21.03
C GLY A 261 -46.67 -28.69 21.34
N THR A 262 -47.82 -29.37 21.35
CA THR A 262 -48.09 -30.81 21.47
C THR A 262 -49.52 -31.05 20.94
N ASN A 263 -49.85 -32.28 20.55
CA ASN A 263 -51.15 -32.65 19.96
C ASN A 263 -51.78 -33.92 20.57
N HIS A 264 -51.22 -34.46 21.66
CA HIS A 264 -51.72 -35.70 22.28
C HIS A 264 -53.01 -35.48 23.09
N SER A 265 -53.75 -36.57 23.36
CA SER A 265 -55.08 -36.60 23.98
C SER A 265 -55.15 -37.31 25.34
N ASP A 266 -54.02 -37.72 25.90
CA ASP A 266 -53.93 -38.44 27.17
C ASP A 266 -54.39 -37.60 28.39
N PRO A 267 -54.93 -38.24 29.45
CA PRO A 267 -55.10 -39.69 29.64
C PRO A 267 -56.54 -40.20 29.36
N HIS A 268 -57.37 -39.41 28.68
CA HIS A 268 -58.83 -39.60 28.64
C HIS A 268 -59.28 -40.95 28.07
N GLY A 269 -58.74 -41.37 26.92
CA GLY A 269 -59.11 -42.65 26.30
C GLY A 269 -58.78 -43.87 27.18
N TYR A 270 -57.64 -43.85 27.87
CA TYR A 270 -57.26 -44.91 28.80
C TYR A 270 -58.11 -44.93 30.07
N PHE A 271 -58.55 -43.78 30.59
CA PHE A 271 -59.54 -43.74 31.68
C PHE A 271 -60.89 -44.32 31.23
N ALA A 272 -61.35 -43.97 30.03
CA ALA A 272 -62.61 -44.46 29.46
C ALA A 272 -62.63 -46.00 29.28
N LYS A 273 -61.50 -46.63 28.92
CA LYS A 273 -61.35 -48.11 28.87
C LYS A 273 -61.78 -48.83 30.17
N TYR A 274 -61.76 -48.13 31.32
CA TYR A 274 -62.13 -48.64 32.64
C TYR A 274 -63.42 -48.04 33.23
N GLY A 275 -64.16 -47.25 32.46
CA GLY A 275 -65.37 -46.56 32.95
C GLY A 275 -65.06 -45.40 33.91
N TYR A 276 -63.87 -44.82 33.82
CA TYR A 276 -63.39 -43.72 34.67
C TYR A 276 -63.25 -42.43 33.86
N ASN A 277 -63.29 -41.27 34.51
CA ASN A 277 -63.12 -39.98 33.83
C ASN A 277 -62.32 -38.93 34.63
N TRP A 278 -62.01 -37.82 33.95
CA TRP A 278 -61.16 -36.75 34.48
C TRP A 278 -61.76 -35.96 35.66
N SER A 279 -63.09 -35.90 35.81
CA SER A 279 -63.73 -35.30 37.00
C SER A 279 -63.47 -36.16 38.23
N GLU A 280 -63.74 -37.46 38.14
CA GLU A 280 -63.50 -38.43 39.21
C GLU A 280 -62.03 -38.46 39.63
N PHE A 281 -61.12 -38.35 38.65
CA PHE A 281 -59.69 -38.21 38.93
C PHE A 281 -59.34 -36.91 39.65
N THR A 282 -59.91 -35.78 39.22
CA THR A 282 -59.75 -34.47 39.89
C THR A 282 -60.28 -34.52 41.33
N GLU A 283 -61.39 -35.21 41.57
CA GLU A 283 -61.98 -35.43 42.90
C GLU A 283 -61.07 -36.27 43.80
N LEU A 284 -60.50 -37.37 43.28
CA LEU A 284 -59.57 -38.20 44.03
C LEU A 284 -58.27 -37.46 44.39
N VAL A 285 -57.67 -36.73 43.45
CA VAL A 285 -56.51 -35.86 43.70
C VAL A 285 -56.86 -34.81 44.76
N THR A 286 -58.06 -34.22 44.70
CA THR A 286 -58.55 -33.25 45.69
C THR A 286 -58.71 -33.88 47.09
N ALA A 287 -59.24 -35.10 47.18
CA ALA A 287 -59.37 -35.82 48.45
C ALA A 287 -58.01 -36.19 49.05
N LYS A 288 -57.07 -36.69 48.22
CA LYS A 288 -55.69 -37.00 48.62
C LYS A 288 -54.94 -35.75 49.09
N TYR A 289 -55.08 -34.62 48.40
CA TYR A 289 -54.48 -33.34 48.79
C TYR A 289 -55.03 -32.84 50.14
N LYS A 290 -56.36 -32.87 50.32
CA LYS A 290 -57.01 -32.51 51.60
C LYS A 290 -56.52 -33.41 52.75
N LYS A 291 -56.30 -34.70 52.51
CA LYS A 291 -55.74 -35.64 53.50
C LYS A 291 -54.31 -35.26 53.92
N LEU A 292 -53.45 -34.86 52.99
CA LEU A 292 -52.08 -34.39 53.29
C LEU A 292 -52.07 -33.09 54.11
N ALA A 293 -52.98 -32.15 53.77
CA ALA A 293 -53.16 -30.91 54.52
C ALA A 293 -53.78 -31.11 55.91
N GLY A 294 -54.50 -32.21 56.14
CA GLY A 294 -55.16 -32.53 57.41
C GLY A 294 -54.25 -33.11 58.50
N THR A 295 -52.98 -33.39 58.22
CA THR A 295 -52.07 -34.10 59.15
C THR A 295 -50.83 -33.29 59.53
N THR A 296 -51.00 -32.16 60.24
CA THR A 296 -50.16 -31.71 61.38
C THR A 296 -50.69 -30.41 61.99
N THR A 297 -50.54 -30.25 63.31
CA THR A 297 -50.90 -29.02 64.04
C THR A 297 -49.84 -27.91 63.87
N PRO A 298 -50.20 -26.62 64.04
CA PRO A 298 -49.32 -25.50 63.70
C PRO A 298 -48.21 -25.31 64.73
N VAL A 299 -46.97 -25.58 64.34
CA VAL A 299 -45.78 -25.05 65.04
C VAL A 299 -45.50 -23.62 64.58
N THR A 300 -45.60 -22.68 65.52
CA THR A 300 -45.16 -21.28 65.33
C THR A 300 -43.71 -21.26 64.84
N PRO A 301 -43.38 -20.63 63.70
CA PRO A 301 -42.01 -20.60 63.23
C PRO A 301 -41.12 -19.77 64.17
N VAL A 302 -40.22 -20.44 64.89
CA VAL A 302 -38.91 -19.82 65.15
C VAL A 302 -38.33 -19.56 63.76
N ALA A 303 -38.32 -18.30 63.35
CA ALA A 303 -38.08 -17.93 61.96
C ALA A 303 -36.76 -18.53 61.47
N ALA A 304 -36.84 -19.45 60.50
CA ALA A 304 -35.67 -20.07 59.90
C ALA A 304 -34.71 -18.95 59.45
N PRO A 305 -33.41 -18.99 59.81
CA PRO A 305 -32.47 -17.91 59.54
C PRO A 305 -32.56 -17.46 58.09
N LYS A 306 -33.03 -16.22 57.88
CA LYS A 306 -33.48 -15.76 56.55
C LYS A 306 -32.33 -15.81 55.56
N GLU A 307 -32.30 -16.87 54.74
CA GLU A 307 -31.30 -17.06 53.70
C GLU A 307 -31.50 -16.00 52.61
N VAL A 308 -30.60 -15.04 52.55
CA VAL A 308 -30.59 -14.00 51.52
C VAL A 308 -29.72 -14.48 50.36
N ALA A 309 -30.31 -14.49 49.16
CA ALA A 309 -29.56 -14.76 47.94
C ALA A 309 -28.49 -13.67 47.75
N THR A 310 -27.28 -14.09 47.40
CA THR A 310 -26.12 -13.21 47.32
C THR A 310 -25.22 -13.63 46.17
N SER A 311 -24.35 -12.75 45.71
CA SER A 311 -23.30 -13.11 44.76
C SER A 311 -21.99 -12.53 45.26
N LYS A 312 -21.23 -13.40 45.91
CA LYS A 312 -19.91 -13.12 46.48
C LYS A 312 -18.96 -14.26 46.11
N LEU A 313 -17.66 -14.00 46.21
CA LEU A 313 -16.62 -15.02 46.27
C LEU A 313 -15.95 -15.00 47.64
N GLY A 314 -15.36 -16.10 48.07
CA GLY A 314 -14.64 -16.18 49.34
C GLY A 314 -13.41 -17.07 49.33
N HIS A 315 -12.37 -16.63 50.03
CA HIS A 315 -11.19 -17.41 50.40
C HIS A 315 -11.22 -17.68 51.90
N LEU A 316 -11.01 -18.92 52.32
CA LEU A 316 -10.94 -19.27 53.74
C LEU A 316 -9.65 -18.68 54.36
N LYS A 317 -9.71 -18.27 55.64
CA LYS A 317 -8.57 -17.64 56.32
C LYS A 317 -7.62 -18.63 57.00
N SER A 318 -8.08 -19.85 57.25
CA SER A 318 -7.32 -20.90 57.93
C SER A 318 -7.85 -22.29 57.53
N SER A 319 -6.97 -23.29 57.53
CA SER A 319 -7.34 -24.71 57.42
C SER A 319 -8.15 -25.20 58.62
N SER A 320 -8.15 -24.47 59.73
CA SER A 320 -8.99 -24.71 60.91
C SER A 320 -10.37 -24.04 60.86
N ALA A 321 -10.71 -23.31 59.77
CA ALA A 321 -12.04 -22.73 59.59
C ALA A 321 -13.12 -23.83 59.62
N LYS A 322 -14.22 -23.59 60.33
CA LYS A 322 -15.29 -24.58 60.52
C LYS A 322 -16.36 -24.47 59.43
N ILE A 323 -16.61 -25.59 58.76
CA ILE A 323 -17.64 -25.76 57.74
C ILE A 323 -18.79 -26.55 58.36
N TYR A 324 -20.00 -25.99 58.37
CA TYR A 324 -21.20 -26.55 58.96
C TYR A 324 -22.14 -27.05 57.86
N SER A 325 -22.65 -28.29 57.96
CA SER A 325 -23.52 -28.87 56.93
C SER A 325 -24.90 -28.21 56.85
N LYS A 326 -25.40 -27.67 57.97
CA LYS A 326 -26.68 -26.94 58.09
C LYS A 326 -26.54 -25.83 59.13
N LEU A 327 -27.23 -24.70 58.95
CA LEU A 327 -27.22 -23.56 59.88
C LEU A 327 -27.70 -23.90 61.31
N SER A 328 -28.53 -24.93 61.45
CA SER A 328 -29.04 -25.44 62.73
C SER A 328 -28.19 -26.56 63.36
N SER A 329 -27.05 -26.93 62.75
CA SER A 329 -26.21 -28.01 63.25
C SER A 329 -25.00 -27.49 64.03
N THR A 330 -24.71 -28.12 65.16
CA THR A 330 -23.44 -27.97 65.90
C THR A 330 -22.30 -28.75 65.26
N ALA A 331 -22.60 -29.76 64.42
CA ALA A 331 -21.61 -30.56 63.73
C ALA A 331 -20.92 -29.75 62.63
N SER A 332 -19.58 -29.80 62.61
CA SER A 332 -18.75 -29.10 61.63
C SER A 332 -17.47 -29.88 61.34
N THR A 333 -16.95 -29.72 60.13
CA THR A 333 -15.64 -30.21 59.70
C THR A 333 -14.65 -29.04 59.60
N SER A 334 -13.37 -29.31 59.83
CA SER A 334 -12.29 -28.35 59.54
C SER A 334 -12.05 -28.29 58.03
N ALA A 335 -11.82 -27.10 57.50
CA ALA A 335 -11.59 -26.90 56.07
C ALA A 335 -10.40 -27.69 55.48
N GLY A 336 -9.34 -27.91 56.26
CA GLY A 336 -8.11 -28.55 55.79
C GLY A 336 -7.27 -27.66 54.86
N THR A 337 -6.12 -28.16 54.43
CA THR A 337 -5.15 -27.40 53.61
C THR A 337 -5.56 -27.29 52.14
N THR A 338 -6.30 -28.26 51.62
CA THR A 338 -6.81 -28.25 50.23
C THR A 338 -7.72 -27.06 49.98
N ASN A 339 -8.75 -26.88 50.82
CA ASN A 339 -9.73 -25.79 50.71
C ASN A 339 -9.16 -24.41 51.07
N LEU A 340 -7.95 -24.31 51.65
CA LEU A 340 -7.33 -23.04 52.01
C LEU A 340 -6.79 -22.27 50.79
N ASN A 341 -6.58 -22.95 49.66
CA ASN A 341 -5.93 -22.41 48.47
C ASN A 341 -6.90 -22.19 47.29
N GLU A 342 -8.19 -22.45 47.48
CA GLU A 342 -9.25 -22.30 46.48
C GLU A 342 -10.22 -21.16 46.80
N VAL A 343 -10.70 -20.48 45.76
CA VAL A 343 -11.85 -19.57 45.86
C VAL A 343 -13.16 -20.36 45.78
N PHE A 344 -14.11 -20.01 46.64
CA PHE A 344 -15.48 -20.53 46.65
C PHE A 344 -16.47 -19.49 46.17
N TYR A 345 -17.51 -19.94 45.46
CA TYR A 345 -18.69 -19.13 45.21
C TYR A 345 -19.55 -19.09 46.47
N ILE A 346 -20.03 -17.89 46.82
CA ILE A 346 -20.97 -17.68 47.90
C ILE A 346 -22.28 -17.20 47.29
N LYS A 347 -23.30 -18.05 47.38
CA LYS A 347 -24.61 -17.83 46.73
C LYS A 347 -25.78 -17.63 47.71
N LYS A 348 -25.57 -17.91 49.00
CA LYS A 348 -26.46 -17.50 50.09
C LYS A 348 -25.68 -16.93 51.28
N GLU A 349 -26.30 -16.01 52.00
CA GLU A 349 -25.85 -15.53 53.31
C GLU A 349 -27.02 -15.53 54.31
N ALA A 350 -26.74 -15.81 55.58
CA ALA A 350 -27.75 -15.88 56.64
C ALA A 350 -27.16 -15.37 57.96
N THR A 351 -28.01 -14.91 58.88
CA THR A 351 -27.60 -14.48 60.22
C THR A 351 -28.30 -15.37 61.26
N VAL A 352 -27.52 -15.97 62.16
CA VAL A 352 -28.01 -16.80 63.27
C VAL A 352 -27.57 -16.14 64.58
N GLY A 353 -28.53 -15.65 65.36
CA GLY A 353 -28.25 -14.72 66.46
C GLY A 353 -27.57 -13.45 65.94
N SER A 354 -26.39 -13.13 66.47
CA SER A 354 -25.54 -12.04 65.99
C SER A 354 -24.52 -12.46 64.92
N THR A 355 -24.36 -13.76 64.64
CA THR A 355 -23.29 -14.28 63.76
C THR A 355 -23.78 -14.45 62.33
N LYS A 356 -23.06 -13.86 61.37
CA LYS A 356 -23.31 -14.04 59.95
C LYS A 356 -22.56 -15.26 59.38
N TYR A 357 -23.23 -16.00 58.52
CA TYR A 357 -22.73 -17.18 57.82
C TYR A 357 -22.87 -17.01 56.31
N TYR A 358 -21.95 -17.64 55.57
CA TYR A 358 -21.91 -17.69 54.11
C TYR A 358 -21.94 -19.14 53.63
N LEU A 359 -22.81 -19.45 52.67
CA LEU A 359 -22.87 -20.77 52.04
C LEU A 359 -21.82 -20.84 50.92
N ILE A 360 -20.74 -21.58 51.14
CA ILE A 360 -19.68 -21.80 50.16
C ILE A 360 -19.98 -22.98 49.25
N SER A 361 -19.63 -22.82 47.97
CA SER A 361 -19.77 -23.82 46.91
C SER A 361 -18.56 -23.76 45.97
N GLN A 362 -18.13 -24.93 45.46
CA GLN A 362 -17.11 -25.02 44.41
C GLN A 362 -17.65 -24.60 43.03
N GLN A 363 -18.97 -24.55 42.87
CA GLN A 363 -19.67 -24.18 41.64
C GLN A 363 -20.49 -22.90 41.84
N PRO A 364 -20.88 -22.15 40.79
CA PRO A 364 -21.65 -20.90 40.91
C PRO A 364 -23.12 -21.10 41.31
N SER A 365 -23.45 -22.15 42.06
CA SER A 365 -24.80 -22.55 42.48
C SER A 365 -24.94 -22.63 44.01
N ALA A 366 -26.16 -22.38 44.50
CA ALA A 366 -26.54 -22.57 45.91
C ALA A 366 -27.07 -24.00 46.22
N THR A 367 -27.09 -24.89 45.22
CA THR A 367 -27.59 -26.28 45.33
C THR A 367 -26.59 -27.31 44.81
N THR A 368 -25.79 -26.95 43.80
CA THR A 368 -24.78 -27.83 43.17
C THR A 368 -23.37 -27.41 43.62
N GLY A 369 -22.51 -28.37 43.95
CA GLY A 369 -21.12 -28.13 44.39
C GLY A 369 -20.98 -27.53 45.79
N VAL A 370 -22.08 -27.49 46.56
CA VAL A 370 -22.14 -26.89 47.90
C VAL A 370 -21.23 -27.64 48.87
N VAL A 371 -20.37 -26.89 49.57
CA VAL A 371 -19.42 -27.43 50.57
C VAL A 371 -19.97 -27.26 51.99
N GLY A 372 -20.67 -26.15 52.26
CA GLY A 372 -21.35 -25.92 53.54
C GLY A 372 -21.37 -24.45 53.96
N TRP A 373 -21.81 -24.19 55.19
CA TRP A 373 -21.87 -22.85 55.78
C TRP A 373 -20.59 -22.53 56.57
N VAL A 374 -20.05 -21.32 56.42
CA VAL A 374 -18.85 -20.84 57.13
C VAL A 374 -19.13 -19.48 57.77
N LYS A 375 -18.62 -19.23 58.98
CA LYS A 375 -18.76 -17.94 59.68
C LYS A 375 -18.07 -16.82 58.92
N SER A 376 -18.65 -15.62 58.90
CA SER A 376 -18.05 -14.44 58.25
C SER A 376 -16.71 -14.00 58.86
N THR A 377 -16.39 -14.46 60.08
CA THR A 377 -15.08 -14.29 60.72
C THR A 377 -13.99 -15.10 60.03
N ASP A 378 -14.32 -16.26 59.48
CA ASP A 378 -13.36 -17.31 59.10
C ASP A 378 -13.04 -17.29 57.59
N ILE A 379 -13.71 -16.42 56.83
CA ILE A 379 -13.65 -16.31 55.37
C ILE A 379 -13.49 -14.84 54.94
N THR A 380 -12.61 -14.58 53.99
CA THR A 380 -12.41 -13.27 53.36
C THR A 380 -13.27 -13.21 52.10
N VAL A 381 -14.22 -12.28 52.03
CA VAL A 381 -15.22 -12.22 50.95
C VAL A 381 -15.10 -10.98 50.07
N GLN A 382 -15.46 -11.13 48.79
CA GLN A 382 -15.58 -10.05 47.81
C GLN A 382 -16.96 -10.12 47.14
N THR A 383 -17.50 -8.98 46.74
CA THR A 383 -18.70 -8.92 45.87
C THR A 383 -18.38 -9.49 44.49
N HIS A 384 -19.37 -10.13 43.85
CA HIS A 384 -19.20 -10.81 42.57
C HIS A 384 -20.36 -10.50 41.62
N SER A 385 -20.09 -9.85 40.50
CA SER A 385 -21.11 -9.53 39.49
C SER A 385 -20.59 -9.70 38.06
N THR A 386 -21.39 -10.34 37.21
CA THR A 386 -21.18 -10.31 35.76
C THR A 386 -21.37 -8.87 35.25
N VAL A 387 -20.48 -8.42 34.37
CA VAL A 387 -20.50 -7.09 33.76
C VAL A 387 -21.10 -7.17 32.35
N ASP A 388 -20.68 -8.16 31.56
CA ASP A 388 -21.24 -8.47 30.24
C ASP A 388 -20.87 -9.90 29.80
N LYS A 389 -21.63 -10.45 28.85
CA LYS A 389 -21.30 -11.69 28.11
C LYS A 389 -20.61 -11.38 26.76
N ASN A 390 -20.21 -10.13 26.50
CA ASN A 390 -19.90 -9.66 25.15
C ASN A 390 -18.59 -10.27 24.63
N ALA A 391 -18.64 -10.83 23.41
CA ALA A 391 -17.47 -11.35 22.73
C ALA A 391 -16.40 -10.25 22.52
N LYS A 392 -15.20 -10.47 23.05
CA LYS A 392 -14.07 -9.54 22.99
C LYS A 392 -12.77 -10.29 22.69
N ILE A 393 -11.87 -9.69 21.91
CA ILE A 393 -10.55 -10.26 21.64
C ILE A 393 -9.48 -9.45 22.38
N TYR A 394 -8.72 -10.14 23.22
CA TYR A 394 -7.53 -9.60 23.90
C TYR A 394 -6.32 -10.48 23.59
N TYR A 395 -5.12 -9.99 23.92
CA TYR A 395 -3.88 -10.76 23.84
C TYR A 395 -3.23 -10.86 25.22
N ILE A 396 -2.70 -12.03 25.55
CA ILE A 396 -2.05 -12.30 26.84
C ILE A 396 -0.69 -11.59 26.90
N LYS A 397 -0.44 -10.78 27.94
CA LYS A 397 0.81 -9.99 28.07
C LYS A 397 2.04 -10.82 28.44
N GLY A 398 1.86 -12.07 28.85
CA GLY A 398 2.91 -12.91 29.44
C GLY A 398 3.12 -12.70 30.95
N THR A 399 2.30 -11.87 31.60
CA THR A 399 2.39 -11.54 33.03
C THR A 399 1.31 -12.24 33.86
N GLY A 400 1.62 -12.58 35.11
CA GLY A 400 0.67 -13.21 36.02
C GLY A 400 0.33 -14.66 35.68
N SER A 401 -0.84 -15.10 36.14
CA SER A 401 -1.33 -16.48 36.07
C SER A 401 -2.73 -16.53 35.46
N ALA A 402 -3.17 -17.72 35.05
CA ALA A 402 -4.55 -18.00 34.66
C ALA A 402 -5.19 -19.06 35.55
N TYR A 403 -6.50 -18.99 35.71
CA TYR A 403 -7.23 -19.68 36.76
C TYR A 403 -8.48 -20.41 36.24
N THR A 404 -8.95 -21.41 36.98
CA THR A 404 -10.23 -22.11 36.77
C THR A 404 -11.45 -21.27 37.18
N LYS A 405 -11.28 -20.37 38.16
CA LYS A 405 -12.30 -19.47 38.71
C LYS A 405 -11.75 -18.01 38.76
N PRO A 406 -12.59 -16.96 38.66
CA PRO A 406 -12.13 -15.59 38.83
C PRO A 406 -11.73 -15.34 40.30
N TRP A 407 -10.70 -14.51 40.54
CA TRP A 407 -10.11 -14.32 41.89
C TRP A 407 -9.62 -15.63 42.54
N GLY A 408 -9.24 -16.61 41.72
CA GLY A 408 -8.69 -17.89 42.16
C GLY A 408 -7.40 -17.76 42.98
N GLY A 409 -7.20 -18.74 43.88
CA GLY A 409 -5.99 -18.90 44.68
C GLY A 409 -4.93 -19.75 43.96
N THR A 410 -3.97 -20.27 44.72
CA THR A 410 -2.92 -21.15 44.19
C THR A 410 -3.41 -22.56 43.84
N GLY A 411 -4.56 -22.98 44.40
CA GLY A 411 -5.27 -24.22 44.04
C GLY A 411 -6.06 -24.08 42.73
N ASP A 412 -6.57 -22.89 42.43
CA ASP A 412 -7.30 -22.60 41.18
C ASP A 412 -6.39 -22.39 39.96
N TYR A 413 -5.07 -22.58 40.07
CA TYR A 413 -4.13 -22.32 38.99
C TYR A 413 -4.34 -23.26 37.79
N TYR A 414 -4.76 -22.70 36.66
CA TYR A 414 -4.73 -23.38 35.37
C TYR A 414 -3.35 -23.25 34.70
N PHE A 415 -2.80 -22.02 34.70
CA PHE A 415 -1.41 -21.75 34.31
C PHE A 415 -0.74 -20.94 35.41
N LYS A 416 0.21 -21.56 36.14
CA LYS A 416 0.98 -20.90 37.22
C LYS A 416 1.71 -19.63 36.73
N SER A 417 2.15 -19.62 35.47
CA SER A 417 2.69 -18.44 34.80
C SER A 417 2.18 -18.35 33.36
N LEU A 418 1.78 -17.15 32.94
CA LEU A 418 1.35 -16.84 31.57
C LEU A 418 2.50 -16.56 30.60
N ALA A 419 3.77 -16.57 31.04
CA ALA A 419 4.92 -16.19 30.22
C ALA A 419 5.03 -16.99 28.90
N ALA A 420 4.78 -18.31 28.94
CA ALA A 420 4.78 -19.18 27.77
C ALA A 420 3.60 -18.93 26.81
N SER A 421 2.57 -18.19 27.24
CA SER A 421 1.41 -17.77 26.43
C SER A 421 1.46 -16.28 26.05
N ALA A 422 2.63 -15.62 26.14
CA ALA A 422 2.77 -14.22 25.75
C ALA A 422 2.43 -14.02 24.25
N GLY A 423 1.51 -13.10 23.95
CA GLY A 423 0.99 -12.84 22.61
C GLY A 423 -0.12 -13.78 22.14
N VAL A 424 -0.49 -14.82 22.90
CA VAL A 424 -1.61 -15.70 22.55
C VAL A 424 -2.94 -14.94 22.56
N GLU A 425 -3.76 -15.18 21.55
CA GLU A 425 -5.12 -14.65 21.44
C GLU A 425 -6.02 -15.26 22.52
N PHE A 426 -6.77 -14.40 23.21
CA PHE A 426 -7.69 -14.76 24.27
C PHE A 426 -9.09 -14.28 23.87
N LYS A 427 -9.93 -15.24 23.46
CA LYS A 427 -11.32 -15.01 23.03
C LYS A 427 -12.21 -14.93 24.26
N VAL A 428 -12.40 -13.72 24.77
CA VAL A 428 -13.21 -13.43 25.95
C VAL A 428 -14.69 -13.54 25.61
N ASN A 429 -15.43 -14.33 26.40
CA ASN A 429 -16.88 -14.55 26.27
C ASN A 429 -17.65 -14.21 27.56
N MET A 430 -16.98 -13.67 28.59
CA MET A 430 -17.61 -13.09 29.76
C MET A 430 -16.65 -12.14 30.47
N THR A 431 -17.18 -11.00 30.93
CA THR A 431 -16.49 -10.05 31.80
C THR A 431 -17.18 -10.06 33.15
N GLU A 432 -16.43 -10.25 34.24
CA GLU A 432 -16.95 -10.20 35.61
C GLU A 432 -16.12 -9.26 36.47
N LYS A 433 -16.70 -8.84 37.60
CA LYS A 433 -16.06 -7.98 38.59
C LYS A 433 -16.08 -8.65 39.95
N VAL A 434 -14.90 -8.78 40.55
CA VAL A 434 -14.71 -9.29 41.91
C VAL A 434 -14.17 -8.15 42.77
N GLY A 435 -15.01 -7.63 43.67
CA GLY A 435 -14.74 -6.40 44.40
C GLY A 435 -14.57 -5.22 43.44
N SER A 436 -13.37 -4.64 43.39
CA SER A 436 -12.98 -3.62 42.41
C SER A 436 -12.38 -4.19 41.12
N THR A 437 -11.89 -5.42 41.13
CA THR A 437 -11.05 -6.00 40.06
C THR A 437 -11.88 -6.61 38.94
N THR A 438 -11.57 -6.25 37.70
CA THR A 438 -12.16 -6.86 36.49
C THR A 438 -11.43 -8.14 36.10
N TRP A 439 -12.21 -9.18 35.82
CA TRP A 439 -11.77 -10.49 35.34
C TRP A 439 -12.44 -10.80 34.01
N TYR A 440 -11.70 -11.49 33.13
CA TYR A 440 -12.20 -11.96 31.85
C TYR A 440 -12.15 -13.48 31.81
N ARG A 441 -13.26 -14.12 31.40
CA ARG A 441 -13.31 -15.53 31.00
C ARG A 441 -13.16 -15.60 29.50
N GLY A 442 -12.34 -16.51 29.02
CA GLY A 442 -12.22 -16.75 27.58
C GLY A 442 -11.51 -18.04 27.25
N VAL A 443 -11.42 -18.32 25.95
CA VAL A 443 -10.65 -19.46 25.43
C VAL A 443 -9.27 -18.98 25.00
N ALA A 444 -8.23 -19.65 25.49
CA ALA A 444 -6.87 -19.60 24.95
C ALA A 444 -6.27 -21.02 24.97
N ASN A 445 -5.43 -21.36 23.98
CA ASN A 445 -4.84 -22.71 23.84
C ASN A 445 -5.90 -23.85 23.91
N GLY A 446 -7.09 -23.62 23.35
CA GLY A 446 -8.21 -24.57 23.35
C GLY A 446 -8.91 -24.79 24.69
N ARG A 447 -8.62 -23.99 25.72
CA ARG A 447 -9.11 -24.19 27.09
C ARG A 447 -9.76 -22.92 27.65
N THR A 448 -10.89 -23.07 28.33
CA THR A 448 -11.58 -21.96 29.01
C THR A 448 -10.88 -21.61 30.31
N ILE A 449 -10.42 -20.37 30.44
CA ILE A 449 -9.65 -19.88 31.58
C ILE A 449 -10.07 -18.47 31.98
N TRP A 450 -9.82 -18.12 33.24
CA TRP A 450 -9.95 -16.77 33.77
C TRP A 450 -8.59 -16.07 33.83
N ILE A 451 -8.55 -14.83 33.35
CA ILE A 451 -7.38 -13.95 33.44
C ILE A 451 -7.83 -12.58 33.95
N GLU A 452 -7.13 -12.06 34.95
CA GLU A 452 -7.34 -10.70 35.46
C GLU A 452 -7.05 -9.65 34.37
N ALA A 453 -7.90 -8.62 34.26
CA ALA A 453 -7.84 -7.67 33.16
C ALA A 453 -6.48 -6.97 32.97
N LYS A 454 -5.69 -6.82 34.04
CA LYS A 454 -4.33 -6.23 33.96
C LYS A 454 -3.32 -7.11 33.20
N ASN A 455 -3.55 -8.41 33.08
CA ASN A 455 -2.64 -9.37 32.43
C ASN A 455 -2.92 -9.58 30.93
N VAL A 456 -3.93 -8.91 30.37
CA VAL A 456 -4.24 -8.92 28.94
C VAL A 456 -4.23 -7.52 28.34
N VAL A 457 -4.20 -7.38 27.01
CA VAL A 457 -4.25 -6.11 26.28
C VAL A 457 -5.23 -6.18 25.11
N SER A 458 -6.06 -5.16 24.96
CA SER A 458 -6.90 -4.94 23.78
C SER A 458 -6.12 -4.14 22.74
N SER A 459 -6.00 -4.67 21.52
CA SER A 459 -5.27 -4.02 20.42
C SER A 459 -6.17 -3.02 19.66
N VAL A 460 -6.55 -1.93 20.32
CA VAL A 460 -7.34 -0.86 19.67
C VAL A 460 -6.45 -0.09 18.70
N GLU A 461 -6.64 -0.32 17.40
CA GLU A 461 -5.91 0.36 16.33
C GLU A 461 -6.41 1.80 16.16
N LYS A 462 -5.59 2.78 16.55
CA LYS A 462 -5.90 4.20 16.42
C LYS A 462 -5.54 4.72 15.03
N ALA A 463 -6.50 5.33 14.35
CA ALA A 463 -6.28 5.98 13.06
C ALA A 463 -5.36 7.21 13.20
N VAL A 464 -4.41 7.37 12.27
CA VAL A 464 -3.47 8.50 12.24
C VAL A 464 -3.16 8.94 10.81
N SER A 465 -2.57 10.13 10.66
CA SER A 465 -2.08 10.62 9.36
C SER A 465 -0.62 11.08 9.47
N LYS A 466 0.28 10.11 9.56
CA LYS A 466 1.74 10.32 9.62
C LYS A 466 2.39 9.80 8.32
N LEU A 467 3.61 10.26 8.05
CA LEU A 467 4.54 9.68 7.08
C LEU A 467 5.73 9.09 7.84
N GLY A 468 6.41 8.08 7.30
CA GLY A 468 7.51 7.40 7.98
C GLY A 468 8.60 6.86 7.08
N HIS A 469 9.85 6.95 7.55
CA HIS A 469 11.00 6.24 6.99
C HIS A 469 11.52 5.20 8.00
N ILE A 470 11.74 3.97 7.55
CA ILE A 470 12.42 2.93 8.34
C ILE A 470 13.88 3.33 8.55
N LYS A 471 14.36 3.33 9.80
CA LYS A 471 15.67 3.90 10.18
C LYS A 471 16.89 3.10 9.70
N SER A 472 16.82 1.76 9.68
CA SER A 472 17.92 0.90 9.25
C SER A 472 17.42 -0.31 8.44
N SER A 473 18.35 -1.00 7.79
CA SER A 473 18.09 -2.28 7.11
C SER A 473 17.82 -3.44 8.08
N THR A 474 18.15 -3.30 9.36
CA THR A 474 17.97 -4.35 10.39
C THR A 474 16.62 -4.31 11.09
N VAL A 475 15.80 -3.26 10.87
CA VAL A 475 14.46 -3.16 11.45
C VAL A 475 13.58 -4.34 11.07
N LYS A 476 12.89 -4.92 12.06
CA LYS A 476 11.88 -5.96 11.86
C LYS A 476 10.54 -5.33 11.51
N ILE A 477 9.98 -5.74 10.37
CA ILE A 477 8.60 -5.48 9.96
C ILE A 477 7.78 -6.71 10.34
N TYR A 478 6.66 -6.50 11.02
CA TYR A 478 5.74 -7.54 11.50
C TYR A 478 4.52 -7.54 10.56
N PRO A 479 4.33 -8.55 9.68
CA PRO A 479 3.17 -8.58 8.77
C PRO A 479 1.84 -8.60 9.54
N ASP A 480 1.87 -9.25 10.71
CA ASP A 480 0.77 -9.50 11.63
C ASP A 480 1.30 -9.25 13.05
N LEU A 481 0.56 -8.52 13.90
CA LEU A 481 0.97 -8.23 15.28
C LEU A 481 0.53 -9.29 16.29
N THR A 482 -0.38 -10.20 15.92
CA THR A 482 -0.74 -11.38 16.71
C THR A 482 0.40 -12.41 16.71
N LYS A 483 1.28 -12.36 15.70
CA LYS A 483 2.38 -13.31 15.48
C LYS A 483 3.73 -12.61 15.51
N LEU A 484 4.12 -12.08 16.68
CA LEU A 484 5.36 -11.31 16.88
C LEU A 484 6.67 -12.09 16.55
N SER A 485 6.61 -13.41 16.43
CA SER A 485 7.69 -14.26 15.92
C SER A 485 7.90 -14.11 14.40
N SER A 486 6.83 -13.87 13.64
CA SER A 486 6.85 -13.70 12.18
C SER A 486 7.31 -12.30 11.80
N THR A 487 8.53 -12.19 11.26
CA THR A 487 9.12 -10.89 10.93
C THR A 487 9.89 -10.90 9.61
N ILE A 488 9.76 -9.80 8.86
CA ILE A 488 10.48 -9.50 7.63
C ILE A 488 11.53 -8.43 7.95
N THR A 489 12.81 -8.75 7.80
CA THR A 489 13.89 -7.77 7.92
C THR A 489 13.78 -6.73 6.79
N ALA A 490 13.75 -5.44 7.14
CA ALA A 490 13.52 -4.35 6.17
C ALA A 490 14.53 -4.33 5.01
N GLY A 491 15.78 -4.69 5.29
CA GLY A 491 16.86 -4.87 4.32
C GLY A 491 17.13 -3.62 3.47
N THR A 492 17.66 -3.83 2.27
CA THR A 492 17.69 -2.78 1.24
C THR A 492 16.32 -2.58 0.60
N THR A 493 15.38 -3.52 0.72
CA THR A 493 14.05 -3.51 0.06
C THR A 493 13.15 -2.40 0.58
N TYR A 494 12.98 -2.29 1.90
CA TYR A 494 12.01 -1.39 2.54
C TYR A 494 12.66 -0.12 3.13
N THR A 495 13.99 -0.04 3.21
CA THR A 495 14.67 1.22 3.51
C THR A 495 14.64 2.20 2.33
N ASN A 496 14.96 3.47 2.60
CA ASN A 496 15.14 4.53 1.60
C ASN A 496 13.89 4.93 0.78
N THR A 497 12.68 4.56 1.23
CA THR A 497 11.39 5.07 0.70
C THR A 497 10.49 5.50 1.85
N VAL A 498 9.59 6.44 1.59
CA VAL A 498 8.59 6.92 2.56
C VAL A 498 7.31 6.09 2.53
N TYR A 499 6.78 5.79 3.71
CA TYR A 499 5.52 5.11 3.93
C TYR A 499 4.48 6.08 4.47
N TYR A 500 3.22 5.84 4.12
CA TYR A 500 2.09 6.39 4.87
C TYR A 500 1.87 5.53 6.10
N ILE A 501 1.75 6.18 7.25
CA ILE A 501 1.34 5.54 8.51
C ILE A 501 -0.10 5.94 8.75
N LYS A 502 -1.00 4.97 8.66
CA LYS A 502 -2.46 5.19 8.76
C LYS A 502 -3.13 4.60 10.01
N LYS A 503 -2.43 3.71 10.72
CA LYS A 503 -2.83 3.20 12.04
C LYS A 503 -1.61 3.16 12.97
N GLU A 504 -1.85 3.39 14.26
CA GLU A 504 -0.91 3.13 15.36
C GLU A 504 -1.59 2.27 16.43
N VAL A 505 -0.83 1.40 17.11
CA VAL A 505 -1.36 0.55 18.19
C VAL A 505 -0.30 0.36 19.28
N LEU A 506 -0.72 0.26 20.54
CA LEU A 506 0.16 0.06 21.69
C LEU A 506 0.11 -1.43 22.11
N LEU A 507 1.23 -2.14 21.97
CA LEU A 507 1.33 -3.57 22.28
C LEU A 507 2.56 -3.82 23.15
N HIS A 508 2.35 -4.42 24.33
CA HIS A 508 3.42 -4.64 25.34
C HIS A 508 4.24 -3.37 25.65
N GLY A 509 3.54 -2.24 25.87
CA GLY A 509 4.16 -0.93 26.10
C GLY A 509 4.88 -0.30 24.90
N THR A 510 5.00 -1.02 23.78
CA THR A 510 5.64 -0.55 22.54
C THR A 510 4.59 -0.08 21.54
N THR A 511 4.70 1.16 21.05
CA THR A 511 3.85 1.63 19.95
C THR A 511 4.35 1.05 18.62
N TYR A 512 3.45 0.50 17.82
CA TYR A 512 3.70 0.05 16.45
C TYR A 512 2.95 0.92 15.44
N TYR A 513 3.53 1.10 14.26
CA TYR A 513 3.00 1.89 13.15
C TYR A 513 2.74 1.00 11.94
N LEU A 514 1.52 1.04 11.40
CA LEU A 514 1.16 0.33 10.17
C LEU A 514 1.72 1.05 8.95
N LEU A 515 2.72 0.46 8.30
CA LEU A 515 3.38 1.03 7.13
C LEU A 515 2.63 0.64 5.85
N SER A 516 2.27 1.63 5.03
CA SER A 516 1.67 1.43 3.71
C SER A 516 2.39 2.22 2.62
N LYS A 517 2.48 1.63 1.42
CA LYS A 517 2.99 2.28 0.21
C LYS A 517 1.98 3.27 -0.40
N ASN A 518 0.70 3.11 -0.07
CA ASN A 518 -0.43 3.96 -0.51
C ASN A 518 -0.94 4.81 0.67
N PRO A 519 -1.70 5.90 0.45
CA PRO A 519 -2.33 6.69 1.52
C PRO A 519 -3.55 5.97 2.17
N SER A 520 -3.46 4.66 2.41
CA SER A 520 -4.54 3.76 2.81
C SER A 520 -4.04 2.78 3.88
N SER A 521 -4.91 2.45 4.84
CA SER A 521 -4.69 1.44 5.89
C SER A 521 -4.96 0.00 5.43
N THR A 522 -5.48 -0.20 4.21
CA THR A 522 -5.88 -1.52 3.68
C THR A 522 -5.16 -1.86 2.36
N THR A 523 -5.03 -0.90 1.44
CA THR A 523 -4.31 -1.12 0.17
C THR A 523 -2.84 -0.73 0.29
N GLY A 524 -1.95 -1.51 -0.33
CA GLY A 524 -0.51 -1.21 -0.37
C GLY A 524 0.24 -1.38 0.96
N VAL A 525 -0.41 -1.98 1.96
CA VAL A 525 0.16 -2.32 3.27
C VAL A 525 1.45 -3.15 3.12
N VAL A 526 2.39 -2.92 4.03
CA VAL A 526 3.68 -3.63 4.12
C VAL A 526 3.80 -4.42 5.42
N GLY A 527 3.08 -4.01 6.46
CA GLY A 527 3.15 -4.55 7.81
C GLY A 527 3.42 -3.45 8.83
N TRP A 528 3.55 -3.85 10.09
CA TRP A 528 3.81 -2.98 11.22
C TRP A 528 5.32 -2.86 11.50
N ALA A 529 5.77 -1.74 12.03
CA ALA A 529 7.11 -1.59 12.59
C ALA A 529 7.03 -0.82 13.91
N LYS A 530 7.99 -1.02 14.82
CA LYS A 530 8.05 -0.26 16.08
C LYS A 530 8.20 1.23 15.79
N ALA A 531 7.50 2.08 16.54
CA ALA A 531 7.58 3.53 16.40
C ALA A 531 9.00 4.08 16.69
N THR A 532 9.78 3.38 17.52
CA THR A 532 11.20 3.64 17.76
C THR A 532 12.06 3.47 16.51
N ASP A 533 11.66 2.59 15.59
CA ASP A 533 12.46 2.11 14.47
C ASP A 533 12.12 2.87 13.16
N VAL A 534 11.14 3.77 13.24
CA VAL A 534 10.62 4.57 12.13
C VAL A 534 10.75 6.06 12.47
N THR A 535 11.48 6.81 11.65
CA THR A 535 11.45 8.27 11.72
C THR A 535 10.12 8.74 11.13
N ALA A 536 9.18 9.14 11.98
CA ALA A 536 7.85 9.57 11.59
C ALA A 536 7.66 11.09 11.65
N GLN A 537 6.77 11.62 10.81
CA GLN A 537 6.36 13.03 10.77
C GLN A 537 4.84 13.11 10.56
N THR A 538 4.18 14.12 11.13
CA THR A 538 2.78 14.44 10.79
C THR A 538 2.70 15.06 9.39
N HIS A 539 1.61 14.84 8.68
CA HIS A 539 1.35 15.51 7.40
C HIS A 539 -0.11 15.96 7.26
N ALA A 540 -0.31 17.11 6.61
CA ALA A 540 -1.61 17.70 6.34
C ALA A 540 -1.62 18.43 4.99
N THR A 541 -2.76 18.38 4.29
CA THR A 541 -3.03 19.26 3.14
C THR A 541 -3.18 20.70 3.63
N VAL A 542 -2.44 21.62 3.02
CA VAL A 542 -2.55 23.07 3.26
C VAL A 542 -3.59 23.69 2.32
N ASP A 543 -3.50 23.37 1.03
CA ASP A 543 -4.47 23.80 0.03
C ASP A 543 -4.38 22.96 -1.26
N LYS A 544 -5.42 23.06 -2.09
CA LYS A 544 -5.50 22.49 -3.44
C LYS A 544 -5.54 23.60 -4.52
N LYS A 545 -5.01 24.79 -4.22
CA LYS A 545 -5.09 25.94 -5.13
C LYS A 545 -4.03 25.79 -6.23
N ALA A 546 -4.42 26.06 -7.48
CA ALA A 546 -3.50 26.02 -8.61
C ALA A 546 -2.45 27.14 -8.47
N LYS A 547 -1.16 26.78 -8.57
CA LYS A 547 -0.03 27.73 -8.45
C LYS A 547 1.01 27.40 -9.53
N THR A 548 1.62 28.43 -10.13
CA THR A 548 2.78 28.24 -11.01
C THR A 548 4.04 28.67 -10.28
N PHE A 549 5.01 27.74 -10.19
CA PHE A 549 6.37 28.02 -9.75
C PHE A 549 7.36 27.63 -10.86
N TYR A 550 8.64 27.95 -10.66
CA TYR A 550 9.75 27.56 -11.50
C TYR A 550 10.77 26.79 -10.66
N ALA A 551 11.22 25.62 -11.15
CA ALA A 551 12.23 24.85 -10.44
C ALA A 551 13.59 25.56 -10.49
N LEU A 552 14.26 25.74 -9.35
CA LEU A 552 15.53 26.45 -9.27
C LEU A 552 16.70 25.63 -9.84
N GLY A 553 16.58 24.29 -9.78
CA GLY A 553 17.62 23.35 -10.18
C GLY A 553 18.38 22.73 -9.00
N THR A 554 18.17 23.25 -7.79
CA THR A 554 18.61 22.67 -6.52
C THR A 554 17.72 21.50 -6.10
N GLY A 555 18.26 20.60 -5.28
CA GLY A 555 17.51 19.49 -4.72
C GLY A 555 16.98 18.49 -5.75
N SER A 556 15.90 17.80 -5.39
CA SER A 556 15.36 16.63 -6.06
C SER A 556 13.83 16.72 -6.14
N ALA A 557 13.22 15.92 -7.01
CA ALA A 557 11.77 15.74 -7.09
C ALA A 557 11.40 14.28 -6.91
N TYR A 558 10.24 14.02 -6.30
CA TYR A 558 9.89 12.70 -5.75
C TYR A 558 8.53 12.21 -6.25
N THR A 559 8.30 10.90 -6.21
CA THR A 559 7.00 10.24 -6.46
C THR A 559 6.02 10.44 -5.31
N LYS A 560 6.54 10.57 -4.08
CA LYS A 560 5.80 10.81 -2.84
C LYS A 560 6.30 12.07 -2.13
N VAL A 561 5.44 12.69 -1.34
CA VAL A 561 5.80 13.79 -0.45
C VAL A 561 6.81 13.30 0.59
N TRP A 562 7.81 14.12 0.94
CA TRP A 562 8.89 13.73 1.87
C TRP A 562 9.56 12.39 1.49
N GLY A 563 9.76 12.14 0.19
CA GLY A 563 10.30 10.87 -0.31
C GLY A 563 11.77 10.61 0.04
N GLY A 564 12.13 9.32 0.11
CA GLY A 564 13.50 8.85 0.25
C GLY A 564 14.23 8.74 -1.11
N SER A 565 15.45 8.22 -1.10
CA SER A 565 16.28 8.09 -2.32
C SER A 565 15.76 7.07 -3.34
N LYS A 566 14.82 6.18 -2.96
CA LYS A 566 14.05 5.34 -3.89
C LYS A 566 12.82 6.03 -4.48
N ASP A 567 12.31 7.07 -3.82
CA ASP A 567 11.16 7.84 -4.30
C ASP A 567 11.57 8.92 -5.31
N PHE A 568 12.86 9.05 -5.66
CA PHE A 568 13.33 10.03 -6.65
C PHE A 568 12.66 9.84 -8.02
N TYR A 569 11.87 10.83 -8.44
CA TYR A 569 11.47 11.00 -9.84
C TYR A 569 12.54 11.74 -10.65
N PHE A 570 13.11 12.80 -10.07
CA PHE A 570 14.28 13.50 -10.58
C PHE A 570 15.32 13.61 -9.46
N GLN A 571 16.37 12.77 -9.50
CA GLN A 571 17.43 12.75 -8.48
C GLN A 571 18.11 14.12 -8.29
N LYS A 572 18.24 14.91 -9.38
CA LYS A 572 18.74 16.28 -9.37
C LYS A 572 17.87 17.14 -10.28
N LEU A 573 17.35 18.25 -9.77
CA LEU A 573 16.49 19.17 -10.52
C LEU A 573 17.22 20.04 -11.55
N VAL A 574 18.56 19.96 -11.64
CA VAL A 574 19.40 20.81 -12.50
C VAL A 574 18.95 20.84 -13.98
N VAL A 575 18.52 19.70 -14.55
CA VAL A 575 18.01 19.61 -15.93
C VAL A 575 16.64 20.29 -16.12
N SER A 576 15.97 20.59 -15.01
CA SER A 576 14.68 21.27 -14.93
C SER A 576 14.81 22.73 -14.46
N SER A 577 16.01 23.26 -14.28
CA SER A 577 16.20 24.66 -13.86
C SER A 577 15.49 25.63 -14.81
N GLY A 578 14.71 26.57 -14.27
CA GLY A 578 13.89 27.52 -15.01
C GLY A 578 12.66 26.93 -15.73
N ARG A 579 12.36 25.63 -15.56
CA ARG A 579 11.13 25.00 -16.07
C ARG A 579 9.94 25.31 -15.17
N GLU A 580 8.79 25.50 -15.81
CA GLU A 580 7.50 25.69 -15.14
C GLU A 580 7.08 24.41 -14.39
N PHE A 581 6.59 24.59 -13.18
CA PHE A 581 6.06 23.58 -12.28
C PHE A 581 4.63 23.98 -11.89
N LYS A 582 3.64 23.27 -12.43
CA LYS A 582 2.21 23.56 -12.23
C LYS A 582 1.69 22.80 -11.01
N VAL A 583 1.67 23.46 -9.87
CA VAL A 583 1.27 22.92 -8.58
C VAL A 583 -0.25 22.89 -8.47
N ASN A 584 -0.78 21.77 -7.97
CA ASN A 584 -2.20 21.51 -7.79
C ASN A 584 -2.56 21.06 -6.36
N LEU A 585 -1.56 20.82 -5.51
CA LEU A 585 -1.72 20.43 -4.11
C LEU A 585 -0.51 20.89 -3.31
N THR A 586 -0.76 21.46 -2.14
CA THR A 586 0.25 21.88 -1.16
C THR A 586 0.06 21.04 0.11
N GLU A 587 1.12 20.40 0.60
CA GLU A 587 1.14 19.68 1.88
C GLU A 587 2.22 20.25 2.80
N LYS A 588 1.98 20.13 4.10
CA LYS A 588 2.96 20.41 5.16
C LYS A 588 3.34 19.08 5.80
N VAL A 589 4.64 18.78 5.88
CA VAL A 589 5.19 17.61 6.58
C VAL A 589 6.12 18.11 7.68
N GLY A 590 5.75 17.86 8.94
CA GLY A 590 6.39 18.52 10.08
C GLY A 590 6.32 20.05 9.94
N SER A 591 7.48 20.71 9.88
CA SER A 591 7.59 22.16 9.60
C SER A 591 7.71 22.51 8.11
N THR A 592 7.98 21.54 7.23
CA THR A 592 8.37 21.76 5.83
C THR A 592 7.17 21.80 4.88
N ILE A 593 7.11 22.79 4.00
CA ILE A 593 6.12 22.86 2.91
C ILE A 593 6.61 22.10 1.67
N TRP A 594 5.73 21.29 1.12
CA TRP A 594 5.91 20.50 -0.10
C TRP A 594 4.79 20.79 -1.09
N TYR A 595 5.15 20.82 -2.37
CA TYR A 595 4.22 21.05 -3.46
C TYR A 595 4.17 19.82 -4.36
N GLN A 596 2.96 19.35 -4.68
CA GLN A 596 2.71 18.42 -5.77
C GLN A 596 2.31 19.21 -7.01
N GLY A 597 2.92 18.87 -8.15
CA GLY A 597 2.58 19.50 -9.41
C GLY A 597 3.14 18.78 -10.62
N VAL A 598 2.83 19.28 -11.81
CA VAL A 598 3.35 18.78 -13.07
C VAL A 598 4.64 19.52 -13.44
N LEU A 599 5.76 18.81 -13.44
CA LEU A 599 7.06 19.26 -13.97
C LEU A 599 7.46 18.40 -15.16
N ASN A 600 7.84 19.02 -16.30
CA ASN A 600 8.20 18.31 -17.54
C ASN A 600 7.15 17.25 -17.99
N GLY A 601 5.87 17.49 -17.71
CA GLY A 601 4.78 16.55 -18.03
C GLY A 601 4.63 15.37 -17.07
N LYS A 602 5.17 15.47 -15.85
CA LYS A 602 5.12 14.44 -14.80
C LYS A 602 4.69 15.01 -13.46
N THR A 603 3.72 14.36 -12.81
CA THR A 603 3.32 14.68 -11.45
C THR A 603 4.44 14.27 -10.49
N VAL A 604 4.95 15.24 -9.74
CA VAL A 604 6.06 15.08 -8.78
C VAL A 604 5.85 15.96 -7.56
N TRP A 605 6.45 15.54 -6.45
CA TRP A 605 6.58 16.30 -5.22
C TRP A 605 7.92 17.03 -5.18
N ILE A 606 7.90 18.32 -4.83
CA ILE A 606 9.10 19.16 -4.66
C ILE A 606 8.96 19.98 -3.38
N GLU A 607 10.01 19.99 -2.56
CA GLU A 607 10.11 20.83 -1.36
C GLU A 607 10.16 22.31 -1.75
N ALA A 608 9.42 23.17 -1.02
CA ALA A 608 9.21 24.57 -1.38
C ALA A 608 10.51 25.38 -1.65
N LYS A 609 11.59 25.11 -0.91
CA LYS A 609 12.89 25.80 -1.07
C LYS A 609 13.60 25.55 -2.41
N ASN A 610 13.16 24.57 -3.21
CA ASN A 610 13.74 24.23 -4.50
C ASN A 610 12.97 24.83 -5.71
N VAL A 611 11.95 25.66 -5.44
CA VAL A 611 11.14 26.35 -6.45
C VAL A 611 10.99 27.84 -6.10
N SER A 612 10.63 28.68 -7.07
CA SER A 612 10.25 30.08 -6.82
C SER A 612 9.10 30.51 -7.73
N ALA A 613 8.26 31.44 -7.26
CA ALA A 613 7.22 32.05 -8.08
C ALA A 613 7.80 32.92 -9.22
N ALA A 614 9.03 33.43 -9.02
CA ALA A 614 9.72 34.28 -9.99
C ALA A 614 10.54 33.43 -10.99
N LYS A 615 10.39 33.70 -12.29
CA LYS A 615 11.17 33.03 -13.33
C LYS A 615 12.56 33.64 -13.42
N THR A 616 13.59 32.93 -12.95
CA THR A 616 14.98 33.39 -13.01
C THR A 616 15.65 33.04 -14.35
N THR A 617 16.59 33.90 -14.76
CA THR A 617 17.50 33.68 -15.90
C THR A 617 18.90 34.17 -15.55
N ALA A 618 19.93 33.47 -16.03
CA ALA A 618 21.32 33.90 -15.87
C ALA A 618 21.61 35.15 -16.70
N THR A 619 22.45 36.05 -16.18
CA THR A 619 22.91 37.23 -16.90
C THR A 619 24.33 37.60 -16.47
N SER A 620 24.98 38.53 -17.18
CA SER A 620 26.21 39.16 -16.70
C SER A 620 26.14 40.65 -16.97
N LYS A 621 25.76 41.37 -15.92
CA LYS A 621 25.69 42.82 -15.88
C LYS A 621 26.45 43.34 -14.66
N ILE A 622 26.67 44.65 -14.63
CA ILE A 622 27.10 45.39 -13.45
C ILE A 622 26.19 46.62 -13.33
N GLY A 623 25.76 46.93 -12.11
CA GLY A 623 24.65 47.85 -11.84
C GLY A 623 24.93 48.83 -10.70
N GLN A 624 24.26 49.98 -10.72
CA GLN A 624 24.37 51.05 -9.73
C GLN A 624 22.97 51.46 -9.24
N ILE A 625 22.78 51.55 -7.92
CA ILE A 625 21.60 52.17 -7.32
C ILE A 625 21.88 53.67 -7.14
N GLU A 626 20.96 54.51 -7.63
CA GLU A 626 21.13 55.97 -7.61
C GLU A 626 20.32 56.68 -6.52
N SER A 627 19.23 56.08 -6.03
CA SER A 627 18.36 56.67 -4.99
C SER A 627 18.33 55.80 -3.72
N SER A 628 18.43 56.45 -2.56
CA SER A 628 18.38 55.81 -1.25
C SER A 628 17.01 55.21 -0.92
N LYS A 629 15.95 55.68 -1.60
CA LYS A 629 14.56 55.22 -1.45
C LYS A 629 14.27 53.88 -2.15
N VAL A 630 15.21 53.35 -2.95
CA VAL A 630 15.03 52.09 -3.69
C VAL A 630 14.90 50.90 -2.73
N LYS A 631 13.90 50.04 -2.97
CA LYS A 631 13.66 48.84 -2.15
C LYS A 631 14.49 47.65 -2.64
N ILE A 632 15.26 47.08 -1.73
CA ILE A 632 16.00 45.83 -1.89
C ILE A 632 15.15 44.71 -1.25
N TYR A 633 14.71 43.76 -2.05
CA TYR A 633 13.88 42.62 -1.65
C TYR A 633 14.78 41.43 -1.28
N LYS A 634 14.64 40.87 -0.08
CA LYS A 634 15.44 39.71 0.37
C LYS A 634 15.02 38.42 -0.33
N ASP A 635 13.70 38.22 -0.49
CA ASP A 635 13.11 37.11 -1.24
C ASP A 635 12.00 37.64 -2.17
N LEU A 636 11.96 37.14 -3.42
CA LEU A 636 10.89 37.45 -4.36
C LEU A 636 9.62 36.62 -4.11
N ASN A 637 9.70 35.52 -3.35
CA ASN A 637 8.51 34.79 -2.89
C ASN A 637 7.81 35.50 -1.71
N ASN A 638 8.48 36.45 -1.02
CA ASN A 638 7.94 37.20 0.10
C ASN A 638 8.22 38.71 -0.03
N LEU A 639 7.38 39.41 -0.79
CA LEU A 639 7.59 40.81 -1.17
C LEU A 639 7.47 41.83 -0.02
N SER A 640 7.08 41.43 1.20
CA SER A 640 7.18 42.29 2.38
C SER A 640 8.61 42.37 2.93
N SER A 641 9.44 41.35 2.68
CA SER A 641 10.80 41.25 3.19
C SER A 641 11.75 42.18 2.42
N THR A 642 11.73 43.46 2.80
CA THR A 642 12.45 44.55 2.10
C THR A 642 13.33 45.36 3.04
N ALA A 643 14.32 46.04 2.47
CA ALA A 643 15.10 47.10 3.09
C ALA A 643 15.26 48.28 2.13
N ALA A 644 15.44 49.50 2.64
CA ALA A 644 15.80 50.64 1.81
C ALA A 644 17.30 50.59 1.45
N ALA A 645 17.67 51.12 0.28
CA ALA A 645 19.07 51.18 -0.15
C ALA A 645 19.93 52.13 0.71
N GLY A 646 19.34 53.21 1.24
CA GLY A 646 20.02 54.15 2.14
C GLY A 646 21.30 54.76 1.53
N THR A 647 22.23 55.16 2.39
CA THR A 647 23.61 55.53 2.01
C THR A 647 24.48 54.28 1.76
N THR A 648 24.19 53.18 2.45
CA THR A 648 24.95 51.91 2.40
C THR A 648 25.01 51.27 1.02
N TYR A 649 23.90 51.31 0.26
CA TYR A 649 23.79 50.63 -1.03
C TYR A 649 23.69 51.59 -2.24
N THR A 650 23.61 52.90 -2.02
CA THR A 650 23.72 53.89 -3.11
C THR A 650 25.17 54.17 -3.49
N ASN A 651 25.36 54.79 -4.66
CA ASN A 651 26.65 55.26 -5.15
C ASN A 651 27.76 54.19 -5.15
N LYS A 652 27.34 52.95 -5.42
CA LYS A 652 28.19 51.75 -5.43
C LYS A 652 27.79 50.82 -6.58
N ALA A 653 28.75 50.06 -7.09
CA ALA A 653 28.58 49.08 -8.15
C ALA A 653 28.34 47.67 -7.59
N TYR A 654 27.44 46.93 -8.24
CA TYR A 654 27.07 45.56 -7.89
C TYR A 654 27.14 44.67 -9.12
N TYR A 655 27.71 43.48 -8.98
CA TYR A 655 27.60 42.47 -10.00
C TYR A 655 26.16 41.95 -10.05
N ILE A 656 25.61 41.86 -11.26
CA ILE A 656 24.28 41.30 -11.50
C ILE A 656 24.47 40.01 -12.30
N LYS A 657 24.18 38.87 -11.65
CA LYS A 657 24.39 37.53 -12.23
C LYS A 657 23.09 36.76 -12.49
N GLN A 658 21.96 37.23 -11.96
CA GLN A 658 20.63 36.75 -12.33
C GLN A 658 19.65 37.91 -12.56
N LYS A 659 18.70 37.68 -13.46
CA LYS A 659 17.48 38.47 -13.63
C LYS A 659 16.29 37.57 -13.25
N ALA A 660 15.25 38.12 -12.64
CA ALA A 660 13.97 37.45 -12.43
C ALA A 660 12.82 38.22 -13.09
N VAL A 661 11.72 37.53 -13.35
CA VAL A 661 10.42 38.13 -13.68
C VAL A 661 9.36 37.53 -12.77
N LEU A 662 8.59 38.40 -12.09
CA LEU A 662 7.49 38.06 -11.19
C LEU A 662 6.34 39.02 -11.50
N ASN A 663 5.15 38.49 -11.79
CA ASN A 663 3.94 39.28 -12.11
C ASN A 663 4.21 40.39 -13.16
N GLY A 664 4.95 40.06 -14.23
CA GLY A 664 5.39 40.99 -15.27
C GLY A 664 6.59 41.88 -14.88
N VAL A 665 6.73 42.22 -13.60
CA VAL A 665 7.82 43.06 -13.09
C VAL A 665 9.16 42.33 -13.18
N SER A 666 10.17 43.04 -13.69
CA SER A 666 11.54 42.55 -13.83
C SER A 666 12.40 42.96 -12.63
N TYR A 667 13.23 42.04 -12.14
CA TYR A 667 14.19 42.27 -11.04
C TYR A 667 15.61 41.81 -11.41
N TYR A 668 16.64 42.45 -10.84
CA TYR A 668 18.04 42.02 -10.87
C TYR A 668 18.50 41.57 -9.49
N LEU A 669 19.28 40.48 -9.42
CA LEU A 669 19.95 40.05 -8.19
C LEU A 669 21.30 40.74 -8.08
N LEU A 670 21.49 41.56 -7.04
CA LEU A 670 22.72 42.29 -6.76
C LEU A 670 23.65 41.45 -5.88
N SER A 671 24.94 41.49 -6.18
CA SER A 671 26.00 40.94 -5.33
C SER A 671 27.24 41.84 -5.30
N ASN A 672 27.91 41.87 -4.14
CA ASN A 672 29.24 42.46 -3.99
C ASN A 672 30.34 41.63 -4.68
N SER A 673 30.10 40.33 -4.90
CA SER A 673 31.02 39.39 -5.56
C SER A 673 30.52 39.04 -6.98
N PRO A 674 31.36 38.56 -7.90
CA PRO A 674 30.93 38.20 -9.26
C PRO A 674 30.12 36.86 -9.33
N SER A 675 29.31 36.59 -8.31
CA SER A 675 28.55 35.35 -8.07
C SER A 675 27.05 35.64 -7.90
N ALA A 676 26.21 34.65 -8.17
CA ALA A 676 24.77 34.70 -7.88
C ALA A 676 24.40 34.13 -6.48
N THR A 677 25.37 33.55 -5.77
CA THR A 677 25.16 32.87 -4.48
C THR A 677 26.09 33.38 -3.38
N THR A 678 27.22 34.00 -3.74
CA THR A 678 28.22 34.56 -2.82
C THR A 678 28.11 36.08 -2.81
N GLY A 679 28.17 36.71 -1.64
CA GLY A 679 28.16 38.18 -1.50
C GLY A 679 26.85 38.87 -1.89
N VAL A 680 25.74 38.10 -1.97
CA VAL A 680 24.42 38.56 -2.40
C VAL A 680 23.88 39.65 -1.46
N VAL A 681 23.31 40.69 -2.06
CA VAL A 681 22.67 41.83 -1.36
C VAL A 681 21.15 41.69 -1.36
N GLY A 682 20.57 41.27 -2.48
CA GLY A 682 19.13 41.11 -2.65
C GLY A 682 18.67 41.48 -4.07
N TRP A 683 17.36 41.46 -4.28
CA TRP A 683 16.73 41.78 -5.56
C TRP A 683 16.28 43.24 -5.63
N VAL A 684 16.49 43.90 -6.76
CA VAL A 684 16.03 45.28 -7.03
C VAL A 684 15.28 45.29 -8.35
N LYS A 685 14.20 46.08 -8.47
CA LYS A 685 13.46 46.20 -9.75
C LYS A 685 14.38 46.78 -10.84
N THR A 686 14.26 46.31 -12.08
CA THR A 686 15.15 46.77 -13.16
C THR A 686 14.88 48.21 -13.63
N SER A 687 13.78 48.81 -13.20
CA SER A 687 13.44 50.23 -13.35
C SER A 687 14.23 51.14 -12.39
N ASP A 688 14.60 50.62 -11.22
CA ASP A 688 15.04 51.42 -10.07
C ASP A 688 16.57 51.58 -10.02
N MET A 689 17.29 51.13 -11.07
CA MET A 689 18.74 51.11 -11.15
C MET A 689 19.29 51.10 -12.59
N LYS A 690 20.49 51.65 -12.79
CA LYS A 690 21.20 51.58 -14.09
C LYS A 690 22.07 50.32 -14.14
N ALA A 691 22.09 49.60 -15.27
CA ALA A 691 22.87 48.35 -15.40
C ALA A 691 23.36 48.00 -16.83
N HIS A 692 24.68 48.04 -17.03
CA HIS A 692 25.33 47.70 -18.30
C HIS A 692 25.73 46.22 -18.39
N THR A 693 25.89 45.71 -19.62
CA THR A 693 26.48 44.38 -19.89
C THR A 693 27.92 44.32 -19.39
N HIS A 694 28.32 43.15 -18.87
CA HIS A 694 29.61 42.95 -18.23
C HIS A 694 30.26 41.64 -18.70
N THR A 695 31.44 41.72 -19.33
CA THR A 695 32.18 40.56 -19.86
C THR A 695 33.66 40.62 -19.52
N THR A 696 34.25 39.50 -19.11
CA THR A 696 35.71 39.37 -19.04
C THR A 696 36.29 39.20 -20.44
N ILE A 697 37.27 40.03 -20.80
CA ILE A 697 37.95 39.99 -22.11
C ILE A 697 39.15 39.05 -22.03
N ASP A 698 40.00 39.22 -21.01
CA ASP A 698 41.14 38.34 -20.76
C ASP A 698 41.59 38.37 -19.30
N LYS A 699 42.47 37.42 -18.96
CA LYS A 699 43.26 37.37 -17.71
C LYS A 699 44.76 37.40 -18.04
N LYS A 700 45.16 38.17 -19.04
CA LYS A 700 46.59 38.29 -19.42
C LYS A 700 47.24 39.31 -18.50
N ALA A 701 48.46 39.02 -18.05
CA ALA A 701 49.34 40.04 -17.49
C ALA A 701 49.63 41.11 -18.56
N LYS A 702 49.50 42.38 -18.19
CA LYS A 702 49.87 43.54 -19.02
C LYS A 702 50.39 44.64 -18.09
N THR A 703 51.35 45.43 -18.53
CA THR A 703 51.73 46.67 -17.85
C THR A 703 51.20 47.84 -18.65
N PHE A 704 50.59 48.80 -17.97
CA PHE A 704 50.27 50.14 -18.49
C PHE A 704 50.80 51.18 -17.51
N TYR A 705 50.88 52.44 -17.92
CA TYR A 705 51.31 53.54 -17.06
C TYR A 705 50.13 54.47 -16.73
N ILE A 706 50.09 55.00 -15.50
CA ILE A 706 49.02 55.89 -15.05
C ILE A 706 49.18 57.29 -15.66
N LYS A 707 48.13 57.87 -16.27
CA LYS A 707 48.17 59.22 -16.88
C LYS A 707 48.13 60.38 -15.89
N GLY A 708 47.92 60.13 -14.61
CA GLY A 708 47.82 61.16 -13.57
C GLY A 708 46.43 61.79 -13.42
N THR A 709 45.38 61.22 -14.03
CA THR A 709 44.02 61.77 -14.02
C THR A 709 42.98 60.76 -13.51
N GLY A 710 41.90 61.28 -12.91
CA GLY A 710 40.79 60.48 -12.39
C GLY A 710 41.11 59.69 -11.11
N SER A 711 40.30 58.67 -10.84
CA SER A 711 40.32 57.85 -9.61
C SER A 711 40.38 56.36 -9.95
N SER A 712 40.79 55.53 -8.99
CA SER A 712 40.66 54.06 -9.06
C SER A 712 39.58 53.53 -8.11
N TYR A 713 39.13 52.29 -8.34
CA TYR A 713 37.95 51.73 -7.67
C TYR A 713 38.12 50.25 -7.27
N THR A 714 37.38 49.80 -6.27
CA THR A 714 37.31 48.39 -5.83
C THR A 714 36.55 47.49 -6.81
N LYS A 715 35.75 48.08 -7.71
CA LYS A 715 35.05 47.38 -8.81
C LYS A 715 35.11 48.18 -10.11
N ALA A 716 35.05 47.48 -11.26
CA ALA A 716 34.81 48.12 -12.55
C ALA A 716 33.50 48.91 -12.54
N TRP A 717 33.50 50.12 -13.11
CA TRP A 717 32.34 51.03 -13.10
C TRP A 717 31.81 51.34 -11.68
N GLY A 718 32.73 51.40 -10.70
CA GLY A 718 32.45 51.91 -9.36
C GLY A 718 32.04 53.38 -9.32
N ARG A 719 31.50 53.80 -8.18
CA ARG A 719 31.20 55.21 -7.84
C ARG A 719 31.97 55.61 -6.57
N THR A 720 31.60 56.73 -5.93
CA THR A 720 32.26 57.24 -4.70
C THR A 720 32.40 56.17 -3.62
N ASN A 721 31.38 55.33 -3.38
CA ASN A 721 31.42 54.26 -2.36
C ASN A 721 32.16 52.98 -2.81
N ASP A 722 32.85 53.02 -3.97
CA ASP A 722 33.83 52.03 -4.41
C ASP A 722 35.25 52.61 -4.56
N ILE A 723 35.51 53.91 -4.35
CA ILE A 723 36.85 54.51 -4.62
C ILE A 723 37.95 53.81 -3.81
N SER A 724 39.05 53.46 -4.47
CA SER A 724 40.28 52.92 -3.87
C SER A 724 41.39 53.98 -3.76
N VAL A 725 41.51 54.86 -4.77
CA VAL A 725 42.43 56.01 -4.75
C VAL A 725 41.67 57.21 -5.31
N LYS A 726 41.50 58.26 -4.49
CA LYS A 726 40.67 59.44 -4.81
C LYS A 726 41.22 60.24 -5.99
N SER A 727 42.53 60.37 -6.10
CA SER A 727 43.21 61.02 -7.23
C SER A 727 44.45 60.22 -7.66
N LEU A 728 44.55 59.92 -8.95
CA LEU A 728 45.70 59.23 -9.54
C LEU A 728 46.87 60.17 -9.87
N LYS A 729 46.80 61.47 -9.54
CA LYS A 729 47.81 62.49 -9.89
C LYS A 729 49.23 62.16 -9.41
N THR A 730 49.36 61.74 -8.15
CA THR A 730 50.65 61.33 -7.54
C THR A 730 51.22 60.03 -8.11
N PHE A 731 50.41 59.26 -8.82
CA PHE A 731 50.81 58.00 -9.45
C PHE A 731 51.17 58.17 -10.94
N LYS A 732 51.20 59.40 -11.49
CA LYS A 732 51.56 59.64 -12.90
C LYS A 732 52.87 58.91 -13.26
N ASN A 733 52.86 58.25 -14.42
CA ASN A 733 53.97 57.44 -14.96
C ASN A 733 54.40 56.24 -14.10
N LYS A 734 53.73 55.93 -12.98
CA LYS A 734 53.93 54.64 -12.27
C LYS A 734 53.32 53.48 -13.07
N PRO A 735 53.93 52.28 -13.02
CA PRO A 735 53.40 51.09 -13.67
C PRO A 735 52.16 50.55 -12.93
N PHE A 736 51.21 50.05 -13.71
CA PHE A 736 50.00 49.35 -13.26
C PHE A 736 49.99 47.93 -13.83
N GLU A 737 50.20 46.94 -12.96
CA GLU A 737 50.25 45.52 -13.32
C GLU A 737 48.85 44.95 -13.48
N VAL A 738 48.27 45.06 -14.67
CA VAL A 738 46.99 44.46 -15.02
C VAL A 738 47.09 42.94 -14.95
N LYS A 739 46.20 42.34 -14.16
CA LYS A 739 46.00 40.89 -14.01
C LYS A 739 44.73 40.41 -14.71
N LYS A 740 43.79 41.32 -15.04
CA LYS A 740 42.50 40.99 -15.65
C LYS A 740 41.90 42.18 -16.40
N THR A 741 41.31 41.92 -17.57
CA THR A 741 40.63 42.91 -18.43
C THR A 741 39.14 42.60 -18.51
N GLU A 742 38.26 43.58 -18.23
CA GLU A 742 36.80 43.45 -18.40
C GLU A 742 36.22 44.61 -19.21
N LYS A 743 35.08 44.36 -19.85
CA LYS A 743 34.30 45.37 -20.58
C LYS A 743 32.97 45.59 -19.86
N VAL A 744 32.64 46.86 -19.61
CA VAL A 744 31.38 47.32 -19.02
C VAL A 744 30.71 48.25 -20.01
N GLY A 745 29.61 47.80 -20.62
CA GLY A 745 28.99 48.49 -21.75
C GLY A 745 29.99 48.68 -22.89
N ALA A 746 30.27 49.93 -23.26
CA ALA A 746 31.31 50.27 -24.23
C ALA A 746 32.73 50.33 -23.63
N SER A 747 32.88 50.61 -22.32
CA SER A 747 34.17 50.94 -21.70
C SER A 747 34.99 49.72 -21.29
N LEU A 748 36.30 49.76 -21.54
CA LEU A 748 37.27 48.81 -20.98
C LEU A 748 37.74 49.25 -19.59
N TRP A 749 37.84 48.27 -18.70
CA TRP A 749 38.27 48.37 -17.32
C TRP A 749 39.33 47.32 -17.03
N TYR A 750 40.37 47.71 -16.30
CA TYR A 750 41.51 46.87 -16.00
C TYR A 750 41.66 46.72 -14.49
N TYR A 751 41.77 45.48 -14.03
CA TYR A 751 42.10 45.14 -12.66
C TYR A 751 43.55 44.72 -12.56
N GLY A 752 44.27 45.33 -11.63
CA GLY A 752 45.69 45.16 -11.48
C GLY A 752 46.21 45.66 -10.15
N VAL A 753 47.53 45.63 -10.00
CA VAL A 753 48.24 46.20 -8.84
C VAL A 753 48.85 47.54 -9.21
N LEU A 754 48.57 48.56 -8.41
CA LEU A 754 49.28 49.83 -8.38
C LEU A 754 49.82 50.00 -6.96
N ASP A 755 51.12 50.16 -6.79
CA ASP A 755 51.73 50.45 -5.48
C ASP A 755 51.32 49.43 -4.39
N GLY A 756 51.51 48.14 -4.67
CA GLY A 756 51.09 47.00 -3.84
C GLY A 756 49.57 46.75 -3.77
N LYS A 757 48.74 47.77 -4.03
CA LYS A 757 47.28 47.73 -3.81
C LYS A 757 46.53 47.30 -5.08
N SER A 758 45.59 46.36 -4.91
CA SER A 758 44.78 45.83 -6.02
C SER A 758 43.54 46.70 -6.29
N MET A 759 43.37 47.16 -7.52
CA MET A 759 42.31 48.13 -7.89
C MET A 759 41.89 48.03 -9.37
N TRP A 760 40.76 48.66 -9.69
CA TRP A 760 40.23 48.84 -11.04
C TRP A 760 40.46 50.26 -11.56
N ILE A 761 40.94 50.35 -12.79
CA ILE A 761 41.17 51.61 -13.50
C ILE A 761 40.53 51.53 -14.90
N ARG A 762 39.89 52.62 -15.35
CA ARG A 762 39.29 52.72 -16.68
C ARG A 762 40.38 52.96 -17.73
N TYR A 763 40.30 52.31 -18.89
CA TYR A 763 41.34 52.38 -19.94
C TYR A 763 41.77 53.80 -20.32
N SER A 764 40.84 54.76 -20.37
CA SER A 764 41.12 56.16 -20.72
C SER A 764 42.18 56.83 -19.82
N LEU A 765 42.34 56.35 -18.58
CA LEU A 765 43.28 56.87 -17.57
C LEU A 765 44.67 56.21 -17.64
N LEU A 766 44.89 55.31 -18.61
CA LEU A 766 46.10 54.52 -18.79
C LEU A 766 46.81 54.87 -20.11
N SER A 767 48.13 54.66 -20.13
CA SER A 767 49.03 54.80 -21.28
C SER A 767 49.71 53.47 -21.62
N SER A 768 49.91 53.20 -22.91
CA SER A 768 50.77 52.13 -23.44
C SER A 768 52.26 52.46 -23.35
N GLU A 769 52.60 53.75 -23.40
CA GLU A 769 53.96 54.25 -23.29
C GLU A 769 54.23 54.83 -21.89
N GLY A 770 55.41 54.53 -21.38
CA GLY A 770 56.08 55.29 -20.33
C GLY A 770 57.35 55.92 -20.93
N GLU A 771 57.84 57.00 -20.32
CA GLU A 771 59.07 57.67 -20.76
C GLU A 771 60.26 56.71 -20.66
N ALA A 772 61.14 56.77 -21.66
CA ALA A 772 62.03 55.65 -21.98
C ALA A 772 63.25 55.55 -21.06
N GLN A 773 63.47 54.36 -20.50
CA GLN A 773 64.81 53.91 -20.08
C GLN A 773 65.12 52.53 -20.67
N LYS A 774 66.38 52.33 -21.08
CA LYS A 774 66.91 51.06 -21.58
C LYS A 774 67.05 50.05 -20.43
N VAL A 775 66.80 48.76 -20.69
CA VAL A 775 67.67 47.60 -20.35
C VAL A 775 66.99 46.27 -20.73
N ALA A 776 67.81 45.28 -21.11
CA ALA A 776 67.56 43.83 -21.25
C ALA A 776 66.16 43.33 -21.72
N VAL A 777 66.13 42.76 -22.93
CA VAL A 777 64.96 42.01 -23.44
C VAL A 777 64.81 40.67 -22.70
N SER A 778 63.71 40.50 -21.95
CA SER A 778 63.34 39.20 -21.39
C SER A 778 62.90 38.23 -22.50
N SER A 779 63.36 36.99 -22.43
CA SER A 779 63.27 36.05 -23.56
C SER A 779 61.83 35.67 -23.92
N VAL A 780 61.53 35.69 -25.23
CA VAL A 780 60.18 35.36 -25.74
C VAL A 780 59.77 33.94 -25.34
N LYS A 781 58.76 33.83 -24.46
CA LYS A 781 58.32 32.56 -23.87
C LYS A 781 57.65 31.64 -24.89
N LYS A 782 58.47 30.80 -25.52
CA LYS A 782 58.07 29.72 -26.46
C LYS A 782 57.36 28.59 -25.69
N THR A 783 56.35 27.97 -26.29
CA THR A 783 55.58 26.87 -25.70
C THR A 783 55.33 25.76 -26.72
N ALA A 784 55.34 24.50 -26.29
CA ALA A 784 55.17 23.35 -27.18
C ALA A 784 53.75 23.28 -27.79
N THR A 785 53.65 22.68 -28.98
CA THR A 785 52.38 22.30 -29.60
C THR A 785 52.57 21.14 -30.58
N SER A 786 51.50 20.65 -31.20
CA SER A 786 51.61 19.70 -32.31
C SER A 786 50.49 19.96 -33.32
N LYS A 787 50.86 20.57 -34.44
CA LYS A 787 49.98 20.91 -35.56
C LYS A 787 50.69 20.63 -36.89
N ILE A 788 49.91 20.49 -37.97
CA ILE A 788 50.39 20.71 -39.34
C ILE A 788 49.80 22.05 -39.80
N GLY A 789 50.59 22.88 -40.47
CA GLY A 789 50.18 24.15 -41.06
C GLY A 789 50.44 24.26 -42.56
N GLN A 790 49.72 25.15 -43.22
CA GLN A 790 49.87 25.51 -44.64
C GLN A 790 49.87 27.03 -44.80
N ILE A 791 50.79 27.56 -45.59
CA ILE A 791 50.77 28.96 -46.06
C ILE A 791 50.12 29.00 -47.45
N GLU A 792 49.13 29.87 -47.63
CA GLU A 792 48.36 29.98 -48.88
C GLU A 792 48.71 31.22 -49.72
N SER A 793 49.34 32.24 -49.14
CA SER A 793 49.72 33.49 -49.82
C SER A 793 51.23 33.72 -49.78
N SER A 794 51.82 34.12 -50.91
CA SER A 794 53.26 34.36 -51.07
C SER A 794 53.75 35.61 -50.32
N LYS A 795 52.82 36.52 -50.00
CA LYS A 795 53.08 37.78 -49.29
C LYS A 795 53.21 37.62 -47.76
N VAL A 796 53.01 36.40 -47.23
CA VAL A 796 53.12 36.13 -45.78
C VAL A 796 54.57 36.27 -45.32
N LYS A 797 54.80 37.02 -44.23
CA LYS A 797 56.13 37.21 -43.64
C LYS A 797 56.50 36.05 -42.72
N ILE A 798 57.67 35.49 -42.95
CA ILE A 798 58.34 34.49 -42.11
C ILE A 798 59.45 35.22 -41.34
N TYR A 799 59.38 35.21 -40.02
CA TYR A 799 60.31 35.86 -39.11
C TYR A 799 61.38 34.86 -38.68
N LYS A 800 62.67 35.16 -38.91
CA LYS A 800 63.77 34.24 -38.56
C LYS A 800 63.94 34.12 -37.04
N ASP A 801 63.92 35.26 -36.35
CA ASP A 801 63.82 35.35 -34.89
C ASP A 801 62.62 36.21 -34.49
N LEU A 802 62.14 36.02 -33.26
CA LEU A 802 61.11 36.86 -32.64
C LEU A 802 61.70 37.96 -31.76
N ASN A 803 62.93 37.83 -31.24
CA ASN A 803 63.54 38.95 -30.51
C ASN A 803 63.95 40.07 -31.47
N ASN A 804 64.24 39.75 -32.74
CA ASN A 804 64.49 40.72 -33.82
C ASN A 804 63.44 40.64 -34.95
N LEU A 805 62.35 41.42 -34.80
CA LEU A 805 61.23 41.42 -35.75
C LEU A 805 61.52 42.06 -37.13
N SER A 806 62.68 42.68 -37.36
CA SER A 806 63.06 43.13 -38.72
C SER A 806 63.54 41.97 -39.59
N SER A 807 64.11 40.92 -38.97
CA SER A 807 64.70 39.75 -39.63
C SER A 807 63.61 38.86 -40.24
N THR A 808 63.16 39.21 -41.45
CA THR A 808 62.04 38.57 -42.14
C THR A 808 62.37 38.18 -43.57
N ALA A 809 61.65 37.17 -44.07
CA ALA A 809 61.59 36.78 -45.48
C ALA A 809 60.13 36.64 -45.92
N ALA A 810 59.84 36.80 -47.21
CA ALA A 810 58.53 36.48 -47.78
C ALA A 810 58.40 34.96 -48.01
N ALA A 811 57.18 34.41 -47.87
CA ALA A 811 56.92 33.00 -48.14
C ALA A 811 57.12 32.62 -49.63
N GLY A 812 56.90 33.57 -50.55
CA GLY A 812 57.16 33.38 -51.99
C GLY A 812 56.40 32.19 -52.60
N THR A 813 56.94 31.63 -53.68
CA THR A 813 56.54 30.32 -54.22
C THR A 813 57.17 29.17 -53.42
N THR A 814 58.34 29.42 -52.81
CA THR A 814 59.15 28.44 -52.07
C THR A 814 58.43 27.82 -50.88
N TYR A 815 57.70 28.62 -50.09
CA TYR A 815 57.02 28.19 -48.86
C TYR A 815 55.49 28.21 -48.93
N THR A 816 54.90 28.64 -50.05
CA THR A 816 53.45 28.52 -50.28
C THR A 816 53.07 27.14 -50.80
N ASN A 817 51.81 26.77 -50.55
CA ASN A 817 51.22 25.52 -51.00
C ASN A 817 52.01 24.26 -50.58
N LYS A 818 52.70 24.36 -49.45
CA LYS A 818 53.39 23.27 -48.75
C LYS A 818 52.86 23.10 -47.33
N ALA A 819 52.99 21.89 -46.80
CA ALA A 819 52.71 21.55 -45.41
C ALA A 819 53.96 21.65 -44.54
N TYR A 820 53.77 22.11 -43.30
CA TYR A 820 54.82 22.29 -42.30
C TYR A 820 54.38 21.72 -40.96
N TYR A 821 55.30 21.05 -40.27
CA TYR A 821 55.08 20.70 -38.87
C TYR A 821 55.21 21.97 -38.03
N ILE A 822 54.30 22.14 -37.09
CA ILE A 822 54.35 23.20 -36.09
C ILE A 822 54.46 22.52 -34.72
N LYS A 823 55.63 22.67 -34.11
CA LYS A 823 55.98 22.05 -32.82
C LYS A 823 56.18 23.06 -31.69
N GLN A 824 56.26 24.34 -32.01
CA GLN A 824 56.32 25.44 -31.04
C GLN A 824 55.36 26.58 -31.44
N LYS A 825 54.86 27.29 -30.42
CA LYS A 825 54.13 28.56 -30.55
C LYS A 825 54.70 29.59 -29.57
N ALA A 826 54.64 30.86 -29.93
CA ALA A 826 55.06 31.98 -29.10
C ALA A 826 54.00 33.09 -29.14
N VAL A 827 54.05 34.01 -28.17
CA VAL A 827 53.24 35.23 -28.18
C VAL A 827 54.18 36.40 -27.88
N LEU A 828 54.19 37.39 -28.75
CA LEU A 828 55.00 38.61 -28.64
C LEU A 828 54.13 39.80 -29.01
N ASN A 829 54.13 40.84 -28.16
CA ASN A 829 53.31 42.05 -28.31
C ASN A 829 51.84 41.74 -28.61
N GLY A 830 51.29 40.72 -27.93
CA GLY A 830 49.91 40.22 -28.11
C GLY A 830 49.69 39.34 -29.35
N VAL A 831 50.52 39.45 -30.38
CA VAL A 831 50.47 38.66 -31.62
C VAL A 831 50.96 37.24 -31.35
N SER A 832 50.26 36.24 -31.87
CA SER A 832 50.63 34.83 -31.76
C SER A 832 51.40 34.38 -33.00
N TYR A 833 52.46 33.59 -32.79
CA TYR A 833 53.31 33.05 -33.84
C TYR A 833 53.44 31.52 -33.70
N TYR A 834 53.58 30.83 -34.82
CA TYR A 834 53.90 29.40 -34.93
C TYR A 834 55.28 29.21 -35.55
N LEU A 835 56.11 28.34 -34.96
CA LEU A 835 57.37 27.91 -35.55
C LEU A 835 57.08 26.82 -36.58
N LEU A 836 57.42 27.07 -37.84
CA LEU A 836 57.31 26.11 -38.93
C LEU A 836 58.62 25.34 -39.08
N SER A 837 58.50 24.03 -39.31
CA SER A 837 59.59 23.17 -39.76
C SER A 837 59.12 22.23 -40.89
N THR A 838 60.04 21.89 -41.79
CA THR A 838 59.85 20.82 -42.79
C THR A 838 59.83 19.42 -42.16
N SER A 839 60.43 19.28 -40.98
CA SER A 839 60.56 18.05 -40.18
C SER A 839 59.74 18.14 -38.87
N PRO A 840 59.41 17.02 -38.19
CA PRO A 840 58.60 17.04 -36.96
C PRO A 840 59.35 17.53 -35.71
N SER A 841 60.31 18.44 -35.85
CA SER A 841 61.25 18.95 -34.84
C SER A 841 61.07 20.46 -34.58
N ILE A 842 61.69 20.98 -33.51
CA ILE A 842 61.84 22.43 -33.24
C ILE A 842 63.24 22.97 -33.56
N THR A 843 64.19 22.10 -33.92
CA THR A 843 65.58 22.47 -34.29
C THR A 843 65.89 22.06 -35.72
N THR A 844 65.55 20.83 -36.10
CA THR A 844 65.79 20.27 -37.43
C THR A 844 64.77 20.79 -38.44
N GLY A 845 65.22 21.25 -39.62
CA GLY A 845 64.34 21.65 -40.74
C GLY A 845 63.54 22.94 -40.52
N VAL A 846 63.93 23.76 -39.54
CA VAL A 846 63.23 25.00 -39.18
C VAL A 846 63.20 26.00 -40.34
N VAL A 847 62.01 26.56 -40.60
CA VAL A 847 61.75 27.57 -41.63
C VAL A 847 61.65 28.97 -41.02
N GLY A 848 61.14 29.07 -39.78
CA GLY A 848 60.96 30.33 -39.05
C GLY A 848 59.54 30.48 -38.48
N TRP A 849 59.26 31.65 -37.92
CA TRP A 849 58.02 31.98 -37.25
C TRP A 849 57.02 32.67 -38.17
N VAL A 850 55.75 32.25 -38.17
CA VAL A 850 54.67 32.87 -38.95
C VAL A 850 53.51 33.23 -38.03
N LYS A 851 52.86 34.38 -38.26
CA LYS A 851 51.69 34.80 -37.47
C LYS A 851 50.54 33.80 -37.64
N THR A 852 49.85 33.46 -36.55
CA THR A 852 48.78 32.44 -36.60
C THR A 852 47.53 32.86 -37.38
N SER A 853 47.40 34.14 -37.71
CA SER A 853 46.39 34.72 -38.59
C SER A 853 46.66 34.44 -40.07
N ASP A 854 47.93 34.30 -40.45
CA ASP A 854 48.39 34.40 -41.84
C ASP A 854 48.52 33.02 -42.50
N MET A 855 48.12 31.96 -41.78
CA MET A 855 48.23 30.57 -42.20
C MET A 855 47.08 29.71 -41.64
N LYS A 856 46.81 28.57 -42.28
CA LYS A 856 45.84 27.57 -41.75
C LYS A 856 46.59 26.47 -41.02
N ALA A 857 46.11 26.03 -39.85
CA ALA A 857 46.75 24.98 -39.07
C ALA A 857 45.78 24.06 -38.32
N HIS A 858 45.93 22.75 -38.49
CA HIS A 858 45.13 21.72 -37.83
C HIS A 858 45.95 20.97 -36.78
N THR A 859 45.29 20.42 -35.76
CA THR A 859 45.92 19.57 -34.73
C THR A 859 46.55 18.33 -35.34
N HIS A 860 47.71 17.93 -34.83
CA HIS A 860 48.50 16.82 -35.35
C HIS A 860 48.83 15.81 -34.25
N LYS A 861 48.42 14.55 -34.43
CA LYS A 861 48.68 13.45 -33.51
C LYS A 861 49.08 12.18 -34.28
N ALA A 862 50.18 11.53 -33.88
CA ALA A 862 50.49 10.17 -34.29
C ALA A 862 49.50 9.17 -33.66
N ILE A 863 49.07 8.17 -34.43
CA ILE A 863 48.06 7.19 -34.02
C ILE A 863 48.70 5.82 -33.78
N ASP A 864 49.41 5.29 -34.77
CA ASP A 864 50.08 3.99 -34.69
C ASP A 864 51.30 3.91 -35.62
N LYS A 865 52.19 2.95 -35.36
CA LYS A 865 53.26 2.50 -36.27
C LYS A 865 52.98 1.09 -36.82
N THR A 866 51.72 0.63 -36.76
CA THR A 866 51.39 -0.77 -37.08
C THR A 866 51.49 -0.99 -38.59
N ALA A 867 52.41 -1.86 -39.01
CA ALA A 867 52.56 -2.26 -40.39
C ALA A 867 51.24 -2.87 -40.93
N LYS A 868 50.81 -2.44 -42.11
CA LYS A 868 49.61 -2.98 -42.79
C LYS A 868 49.61 -2.65 -44.27
N THR A 869 49.31 -3.63 -45.11
CA THR A 869 49.11 -3.42 -46.55
C THR A 869 47.69 -2.95 -46.81
N LEU A 870 47.54 -1.87 -47.57
CA LEU A 870 46.28 -1.36 -48.09
C LEU A 870 46.42 -1.19 -49.61
N TYR A 871 45.32 -1.00 -50.33
CA TYR A 871 45.32 -0.92 -51.80
C TYR A 871 44.90 0.47 -52.29
N ILE A 872 45.53 0.94 -53.37
CA ILE A 872 45.27 2.29 -53.93
C ILE A 872 43.93 2.31 -54.70
N THR A 873 43.00 3.20 -54.34
CA THR A 873 41.67 3.27 -54.99
C THR A 873 41.64 3.99 -56.36
N GLY A 874 42.79 4.21 -56.99
CA GLY A 874 42.91 4.86 -58.31
C GLY A 874 42.55 6.35 -58.36
N ARG A 875 42.49 7.04 -57.22
CA ARG A 875 41.96 8.42 -57.11
C ARG A 875 42.86 9.33 -56.29
N GLY A 876 42.89 10.61 -56.67
CA GLY A 876 43.64 11.67 -55.98
C GLY A 876 45.15 11.56 -56.20
N SER A 877 45.89 12.18 -55.29
CA SER A 877 47.36 12.31 -55.32
C SER A 877 47.96 11.78 -54.02
N SER A 878 49.25 11.42 -54.05
CA SER A 878 50.07 11.23 -52.85
C SER A 878 50.98 12.43 -52.60
N TYR A 879 51.52 12.54 -51.38
CA TYR A 879 52.24 13.73 -50.91
C TYR A 879 53.50 13.37 -50.10
N THR A 880 54.46 14.28 -50.02
CA THR A 880 55.66 14.15 -49.17
C THR A 880 55.36 14.35 -47.69
N LYS A 881 54.20 14.94 -47.34
CA LYS A 881 53.73 15.14 -45.95
C LYS A 881 52.23 14.90 -45.80
N ALA A 882 51.81 14.51 -44.60
CA ALA A 882 50.39 14.43 -44.22
C ALA A 882 49.73 15.81 -44.34
N TRP A 883 48.56 15.88 -44.99
CA TRP A 883 47.88 17.14 -45.34
C TRP A 883 48.74 18.09 -46.19
N GLY A 884 49.49 17.52 -47.15
CA GLY A 884 50.19 18.28 -48.18
C GLY A 884 49.27 19.05 -49.14
N ARG A 885 49.84 20.03 -49.84
CA ARG A 885 49.22 20.80 -50.94
C ARG A 885 49.96 20.53 -52.27
N THR A 886 49.70 21.31 -53.32
CA THR A 886 50.26 21.11 -54.67
C THR A 886 51.79 20.95 -54.67
N ASN A 887 52.49 21.69 -53.82
CA ASN A 887 53.95 21.72 -53.79
C ASN A 887 54.53 20.68 -52.80
N ASP A 888 53.69 19.83 -52.21
CA ASP A 888 54.10 18.57 -51.54
C ASP A 888 53.79 17.33 -52.38
N ILE A 889 53.16 17.42 -53.56
CA ILE A 889 52.72 16.24 -54.33
C ILE A 889 53.89 15.31 -54.67
N SER A 890 53.77 14.02 -54.33
CA SER A 890 54.73 12.96 -54.69
C SER A 890 54.29 12.20 -55.95
N VAL A 891 52.99 11.94 -56.09
CA VAL A 891 52.39 11.34 -57.30
C VAL A 891 51.16 12.14 -57.68
N LYS A 892 51.20 12.80 -58.83
CA LYS A 892 50.16 13.74 -59.30
C LYS A 892 48.79 13.08 -59.47
N SER A 893 48.76 11.84 -59.97
CA SER A 893 47.55 11.03 -60.10
C SER A 893 47.81 9.58 -59.70
N LEU A 894 47.05 9.07 -58.74
CA LEU A 894 47.09 7.66 -58.32
C LEU A 894 46.33 6.71 -59.27
N LYS A 895 45.83 7.19 -60.42
CA LYS A 895 45.00 6.41 -61.36
C LYS A 895 45.72 5.17 -61.90
N THR A 896 46.97 5.32 -62.34
CA THR A 896 47.81 4.22 -62.87
C THR A 896 48.21 3.21 -61.78
N PHE A 897 48.12 3.60 -60.52
CA PHE A 897 48.43 2.76 -59.37
C PHE A 897 47.18 2.04 -58.81
N LYS A 898 46.00 2.13 -59.46
CA LYS A 898 44.76 1.46 -58.97
C LYS A 898 45.03 -0.01 -58.65
N ASN A 899 44.58 -0.47 -57.49
CA ASN A 899 44.75 -1.82 -56.94
C ASN A 899 46.21 -2.24 -56.63
N LYS A 900 47.23 -1.38 -56.80
CA LYS A 900 48.57 -1.65 -56.26
C LYS A 900 48.55 -1.69 -54.71
N PRO A 901 49.37 -2.54 -54.08
CA PRO A 901 49.57 -2.51 -52.64
C PRO A 901 50.34 -1.26 -52.19
N PHE A 902 50.06 -0.82 -50.97
CA PHE A 902 50.68 0.29 -50.28
C PHE A 902 51.00 -0.13 -48.84
N GLU A 903 52.28 -0.27 -48.54
CA GLU A 903 52.76 -0.74 -47.23
C GLU A 903 52.76 0.42 -46.22
N VAL A 904 51.70 0.54 -45.42
CA VAL A 904 51.63 1.56 -44.36
C VAL A 904 52.65 1.25 -43.28
N LYS A 905 53.60 2.17 -43.05
CA LYS A 905 54.62 2.11 -42.00
C LYS A 905 54.25 2.98 -40.78
N LYS A 906 53.36 3.98 -40.91
CA LYS A 906 52.75 4.69 -39.78
C LYS A 906 51.44 5.41 -40.13
N THR A 907 50.64 5.68 -39.11
CA THR A 907 49.36 6.41 -39.19
C THR A 907 49.43 7.71 -38.39
N GLU A 908 49.10 8.84 -39.03
CA GLU A 908 48.98 10.16 -38.39
C GLU A 908 47.59 10.75 -38.63
N LYS A 909 47.12 11.56 -37.69
CA LYS A 909 45.85 12.26 -37.76
C LYS A 909 46.09 13.77 -37.83
N VAL A 910 45.55 14.40 -38.87
CA VAL A 910 45.58 15.85 -39.09
C VAL A 910 44.14 16.38 -39.05
N GLY A 911 43.80 17.10 -37.99
CA GLY A 911 42.44 17.51 -37.67
C GLY A 911 41.50 16.31 -37.57
N ALA A 912 40.50 16.25 -38.45
CA ALA A 912 39.57 15.12 -38.52
C ALA A 912 40.04 13.98 -39.44
N SER A 913 41.03 14.20 -40.31
CA SER A 913 41.44 13.21 -41.33
C SER A 913 42.59 12.32 -40.87
N LEU A 914 42.47 11.02 -41.15
CA LEU A 914 43.58 10.07 -41.07
C LEU A 914 44.43 10.11 -42.35
N TRP A 915 45.73 9.99 -42.17
CA TRP A 915 46.76 9.94 -43.19
C TRP A 915 47.70 8.78 -42.88
N TYR A 916 48.12 8.07 -43.92
CA TYR A 916 49.03 6.94 -43.83
C TYR A 916 50.32 7.26 -44.56
N TYR A 917 51.46 7.00 -43.91
CA TYR A 917 52.78 7.02 -44.54
C TYR A 917 53.18 5.60 -44.84
N GLY A 918 53.67 5.36 -46.04
CA GLY A 918 53.99 4.02 -46.53
C GLY A 918 54.76 4.03 -47.83
N VAL A 919 55.02 2.84 -48.35
CA VAL A 919 55.74 2.64 -49.61
C VAL A 919 54.77 2.26 -50.74
N LEU A 920 54.91 2.92 -51.89
CA LEU A 920 54.27 2.56 -53.15
C LEU A 920 55.36 2.45 -54.22
N ASP A 921 55.50 1.28 -54.87
CA ASP A 921 56.52 0.99 -55.88
C ASP A 921 57.91 1.55 -55.49
N GLY A 922 58.41 1.12 -54.32
CA GLY A 922 59.69 1.52 -53.71
C GLY A 922 59.73 2.93 -53.08
N LYS A 923 58.82 3.84 -53.43
CA LYS A 923 58.86 5.25 -53.01
C LYS A 923 58.02 5.51 -51.76
N SER A 924 58.61 6.16 -50.76
CA SER A 924 57.92 6.51 -49.51
C SER A 924 57.07 7.78 -49.65
N MET A 925 55.80 7.72 -49.27
CA MET A 925 54.84 8.81 -49.46
C MET A 925 53.67 8.78 -48.46
N TRP A 926 52.93 9.88 -48.40
CA TRP A 926 51.69 10.03 -47.63
C TRP A 926 50.46 9.94 -48.52
N ILE A 927 49.49 9.13 -48.10
CA ILE A 927 48.19 9.00 -48.75
C ILE A 927 47.08 9.18 -47.70
N ARG A 928 46.04 9.94 -48.05
CA ARG A 928 44.87 10.16 -47.18
C ARG A 928 44.05 8.88 -47.10
N TYR A 929 43.56 8.51 -45.90
CA TYR A 929 42.76 7.29 -45.67
C TYR A 929 41.71 7.03 -46.76
N SER A 930 40.97 8.07 -47.17
CA SER A 930 39.86 7.97 -48.13
C SER A 930 40.26 7.62 -49.58
N LEU A 931 41.56 7.52 -49.87
CA LEU A 931 42.10 7.13 -51.17
C LEU A 931 42.62 5.69 -51.18
N LEU A 932 42.59 5.00 -50.03
CA LEU A 932 42.99 3.60 -49.87
C LEU A 932 41.78 2.70 -49.54
N SER A 933 41.90 1.40 -49.84
CA SER A 933 40.98 0.33 -49.46
C SER A 933 41.71 -0.78 -48.70
N SER A 934 40.99 -1.53 -47.87
CA SER A 934 41.44 -2.82 -47.32
C SER A 934 41.26 -3.98 -48.31
N GLU A 935 40.42 -3.77 -49.31
CA GLU A 935 40.10 -4.73 -50.38
C GLU A 935 41.00 -4.42 -51.59
N GLY A 936 41.84 -5.38 -51.96
CA GLY A 936 42.47 -5.50 -53.28
C GLY A 936 41.70 -6.53 -54.09
N GLU A 937 41.38 -6.23 -55.34
CA GLU A 937 40.65 -7.18 -56.18
C GLU A 937 41.58 -8.34 -56.58
N ALA A 938 41.06 -9.57 -56.52
CA ALA A 938 41.71 -10.84 -56.89
C ALA A 938 42.71 -11.50 -55.88
N GLN A 939 42.33 -11.61 -54.60
CA GLN A 939 42.34 -12.93 -53.94
C GLN A 939 41.14 -13.11 -52.99
N LYS A 940 40.45 -14.26 -53.11
CA LYS A 940 39.38 -14.69 -52.18
C LYS A 940 40.01 -15.40 -50.98
N VAL A 941 40.06 -14.75 -49.81
CA VAL A 941 40.21 -15.44 -48.51
C VAL A 941 39.17 -14.87 -47.54
N ALA A 942 38.62 -15.72 -46.67
CA ALA A 942 37.42 -15.40 -45.90
C ALA A 942 37.64 -14.32 -44.83
N VAL A 943 36.95 -13.19 -44.96
CA VAL A 943 36.82 -12.20 -43.88
C VAL A 943 35.92 -12.77 -42.79
N SER A 944 36.40 -12.76 -41.53
CA SER A 944 35.64 -13.25 -40.39
C SER A 944 34.30 -12.51 -40.26
N SER A 945 33.21 -13.28 -40.14
CA SER A 945 31.87 -12.75 -40.36
C SER A 945 31.51 -11.66 -39.35
N VAL A 946 31.13 -10.46 -39.85
CA VAL A 946 30.75 -9.33 -39.01
C VAL A 946 29.64 -9.75 -38.05
N LYS A 947 29.93 -9.76 -36.74
CA LYS A 947 29.05 -10.33 -35.70
C LYS A 947 27.76 -9.51 -35.56
N LYS A 948 26.69 -10.00 -36.21
CA LYS A 948 25.34 -9.45 -36.20
C LYS A 948 24.62 -9.89 -34.92
N THR A 949 24.04 -8.94 -34.20
CA THR A 949 23.22 -9.18 -32.99
C THR A 949 21.77 -8.79 -33.26
N ALA A 950 20.82 -9.58 -32.76
CA ALA A 950 19.41 -9.29 -32.94
C ALA A 950 18.97 -8.03 -32.16
N THR A 951 17.98 -7.31 -32.67
CA THR A 951 17.33 -6.19 -31.95
C THR A 951 15.89 -6.00 -32.43
N SER A 952 15.10 -5.16 -31.75
CA SER A 952 13.78 -4.76 -32.25
C SER A 952 13.53 -3.28 -31.97
N LYS A 953 13.72 -2.45 -33.00
CA LYS A 953 13.52 -0.99 -32.95
C LYS A 953 12.77 -0.52 -34.20
N ILE A 954 12.14 0.65 -34.14
CA ILE A 954 11.75 1.42 -35.33
C ILE A 954 12.75 2.56 -35.49
N GLY A 955 13.20 2.79 -36.72
CA GLY A 955 14.16 3.82 -37.09
C GLY A 955 13.66 4.80 -38.15
N GLN A 956 14.23 6.00 -38.18
CA GLN A 956 13.96 7.06 -39.15
C GLN A 956 15.26 7.70 -39.63
N ILE A 957 15.44 7.85 -40.95
CA ILE A 957 16.54 8.62 -41.54
C ILE A 957 16.06 10.07 -41.74
N GLU A 958 16.77 11.04 -41.16
CA GLU A 958 16.39 12.46 -41.18
C GLU A 958 17.08 13.28 -42.28
N SER A 959 18.26 12.85 -42.74
CA SER A 959 19.06 13.58 -43.74
C SER A 959 19.20 12.79 -45.03
N SER A 960 18.98 13.45 -46.17
CA SER A 960 19.07 12.85 -47.51
C SER A 960 20.50 12.47 -47.90
N LYS A 961 21.51 12.98 -47.18
CA LYS A 961 22.93 12.74 -47.41
C LYS A 961 23.48 11.51 -46.68
N VAL A 962 22.64 10.80 -45.91
CA VAL A 962 23.04 9.59 -45.16
C VAL A 962 23.33 8.45 -46.12
N LYS A 963 24.42 7.69 -45.85
CA LYS A 963 24.75 6.48 -46.60
C LYS A 963 24.07 5.24 -46.00
N ILE A 964 23.47 4.46 -46.89
CA ILE A 964 22.92 3.13 -46.63
C ILE A 964 23.87 2.13 -47.28
N TYR A 965 24.41 1.19 -46.51
CA TYR A 965 25.37 0.18 -46.94
C TYR A 965 24.61 -1.11 -47.24
N LYS A 966 24.64 -1.62 -48.47
CA LYS A 966 23.92 -2.87 -48.83
C LYS A 966 24.48 -4.06 -48.06
N ASP A 967 25.80 -4.11 -47.93
CA ASP A 967 26.54 -5.06 -47.11
C ASP A 967 27.52 -4.33 -46.18
N LEU A 968 27.94 -5.00 -45.10
CA LEU A 968 29.02 -4.54 -44.22
C LEU A 968 30.35 -5.24 -44.51
N ASN A 969 30.36 -6.41 -45.16
CA ASN A 969 31.60 -7.03 -45.61
C ASN A 969 32.19 -6.32 -46.84
N ASN A 970 31.36 -5.60 -47.61
CA ASN A 970 31.76 -4.70 -48.69
C ASN A 970 31.21 -3.28 -48.43
N LEU A 971 32.03 -2.43 -47.79
CA LEU A 971 31.64 -1.06 -47.43
C LEU A 971 31.64 -0.07 -48.62
N SER A 972 32.04 -0.49 -49.82
CA SER A 972 31.89 0.32 -51.04
C SER A 972 30.44 0.33 -51.54
N SER A 973 29.73 -0.80 -51.37
CA SER A 973 28.36 -1.05 -51.83
C SER A 973 27.35 -0.19 -51.08
N THR A 974 27.18 1.06 -51.52
CA THR A 974 26.39 2.09 -50.82
C THR A 974 25.39 2.81 -51.71
N VAL A 975 24.27 3.20 -51.12
CA VAL A 975 23.23 4.06 -51.72
C VAL A 975 23.01 5.27 -50.80
N THR A 976 22.86 6.45 -51.37
CA THR A 976 22.54 7.68 -50.63
C THR A 976 21.03 7.75 -50.37
N ALA A 977 20.62 8.05 -49.13
CA ALA A 977 19.21 7.97 -48.70
C ALA A 977 18.23 8.84 -49.53
N GLY A 978 18.68 9.98 -50.05
CA GLY A 978 17.93 10.82 -50.98
C GLY A 978 16.57 11.28 -50.42
N LYS A 979 15.60 11.53 -51.32
CA LYS A 979 14.18 11.68 -50.95
C LYS A 979 13.52 10.31 -50.70
N THR A 980 14.05 9.25 -51.30
CA THR A 980 13.47 7.89 -51.34
C THR A 980 13.39 7.22 -49.97
N TYR A 981 14.44 7.37 -49.15
CA TYR A 981 14.58 6.71 -47.85
C TYR A 981 14.54 7.67 -46.64
N THR A 982 14.49 8.99 -46.87
CA THR A 982 14.25 9.96 -45.79
C THR A 982 12.78 10.10 -45.46
N ASN A 983 12.50 10.60 -44.25
CA ASN A 983 11.14 10.84 -43.74
C ASN A 983 10.21 9.62 -43.86
N LYS A 984 10.80 8.42 -43.76
CA LYS A 984 10.14 7.12 -43.63
C LYS A 984 10.57 6.41 -42.35
N ALA A 985 9.71 5.55 -41.84
CA ALA A 985 9.98 4.63 -40.75
C ALA A 985 10.40 3.25 -41.27
N TYR A 986 11.32 2.61 -40.56
CA TYR A 986 11.88 1.30 -40.88
C TYR A 986 11.91 0.42 -39.65
N TYR A 987 11.68 -0.88 -39.83
CA TYR A 987 12.00 -1.87 -38.80
C TYR A 987 13.52 -2.04 -38.76
N ILE A 988 14.08 -2.08 -37.56
CA ILE A 988 15.47 -2.45 -37.31
C ILE A 988 15.45 -3.77 -36.57
N LYS A 989 16.03 -4.80 -37.18
CA LYS A 989 16.03 -6.18 -36.66
C LYS A 989 17.42 -6.74 -36.34
N GLN A 990 18.49 -6.12 -36.82
CA GLN A 990 19.87 -6.44 -36.41
C GLN A 990 20.69 -5.17 -36.13
N LYS A 991 21.69 -5.33 -35.25
CA LYS A 991 22.80 -4.39 -35.03
C LYS A 991 24.12 -5.10 -35.35
N ALA A 992 25.06 -4.40 -35.94
CA ALA A 992 26.44 -4.84 -36.12
C ALA A 992 27.42 -3.81 -35.56
N VAL A 993 28.66 -4.22 -35.30
CA VAL A 993 29.79 -3.33 -35.03
C VAL A 993 30.93 -3.72 -35.95
N LEU A 994 31.49 -2.75 -36.67
CA LEU A 994 32.61 -2.94 -37.59
C LEU A 994 33.55 -1.74 -37.45
N ASN A 995 34.84 -2.01 -37.20
CA ASN A 995 35.89 -1.00 -36.98
C ASN A 995 35.48 0.06 -35.94
N GLY A 996 34.89 -0.40 -34.83
CA GLY A 996 34.37 0.45 -33.73
C GLY A 996 33.06 1.20 -34.03
N VAL A 997 32.60 1.22 -35.27
CA VAL A 997 31.36 1.91 -35.67
C VAL A 997 30.16 0.96 -35.55
N SER A 998 29.10 1.42 -34.89
CA SER A 998 27.83 0.69 -34.81
C SER A 998 26.93 0.97 -36.02
N TYR A 999 26.31 -0.09 -36.54
CA TYR A 999 25.34 -0.06 -37.65
C TYR A 999 24.03 -0.77 -37.27
N TYR A 1000 22.92 -0.32 -37.84
CA TYR A 1000 21.60 -0.96 -37.75
C TYR A 1000 21.14 -1.42 -39.14
N LEU A 1001 20.61 -2.63 -39.26
CA LEU A 1001 19.98 -3.13 -40.48
C LEU A 1001 18.54 -2.63 -40.56
N LEU A 1002 18.23 -1.82 -41.57
CA LEU A 1002 16.88 -1.30 -41.84
C LEU A 1002 16.14 -2.24 -42.80
N SER A 1003 14.86 -2.46 -42.53
CA SER A 1003 13.92 -3.11 -43.45
C SER A 1003 12.58 -2.36 -43.48
N SER A 1004 11.94 -2.39 -44.64
CA SER A 1004 10.57 -1.90 -44.85
C SER A 1004 9.51 -2.84 -44.25
N LYS A 1005 9.82 -4.13 -44.13
CA LYS A 1005 9.01 -5.18 -43.49
C LYS A 1005 9.65 -5.56 -42.14
N PRO A 1006 8.93 -6.21 -41.19
CA PRO A 1006 9.48 -6.58 -39.88
C PRO A 1006 10.45 -7.78 -39.91
N SER A 1007 11.25 -7.93 -40.99
CA SER A 1007 12.11 -9.09 -41.30
C SER A 1007 13.57 -8.67 -41.54
N ILE A 1008 14.49 -9.62 -41.38
CA ILE A 1008 15.93 -9.48 -41.71
C ILE A 1008 16.28 -9.90 -43.14
N THR A 1009 15.36 -10.56 -43.85
CA THR A 1009 15.54 -11.04 -45.24
C THR A 1009 14.63 -10.29 -46.22
N THR A 1010 13.34 -10.15 -45.90
CA THR A 1010 12.37 -9.54 -46.81
C THR A 1010 12.26 -8.03 -46.59
N GLY A 1011 12.21 -7.27 -47.69
CA GLY A 1011 12.04 -5.81 -47.67
C GLY A 1011 13.24 -5.01 -47.15
N VAL A 1012 14.41 -5.65 -47.04
CA VAL A 1012 15.66 -5.05 -46.53
C VAL A 1012 16.05 -3.81 -47.34
N VAL A 1013 16.49 -2.77 -46.63
CA VAL A 1013 16.96 -1.50 -47.19
C VAL A 1013 18.48 -1.38 -47.11
N GLY A 1014 19.08 -1.97 -46.08
CA GLY A 1014 20.53 -1.99 -45.84
C GLY A 1014 20.91 -1.43 -44.47
N TRP A 1015 22.21 -1.37 -44.22
CA TRP A 1015 22.80 -0.96 -42.96
C TRP A 1015 23.02 0.56 -42.89
N VAL A 1016 22.68 1.19 -41.78
CA VAL A 1016 22.91 2.63 -41.54
C VAL A 1016 23.64 2.81 -40.21
N LYS A 1017 24.56 3.78 -40.15
CA LYS A 1017 25.30 4.10 -38.92
C LYS A 1017 24.34 4.61 -37.85
N THR A 1018 24.53 4.16 -36.60
CA THR A 1018 23.61 4.53 -35.51
C THR A 1018 23.68 6.02 -35.11
N SER A 1019 24.70 6.75 -35.57
CA SER A 1019 24.83 8.21 -35.44
C SER A 1019 23.97 9.00 -36.44
N ASP A 1020 23.61 8.38 -37.57
CA ASP A 1020 23.12 9.08 -38.76
C ASP A 1020 21.57 8.98 -38.87
N MET A 1021 20.92 8.42 -37.85
CA MET A 1021 19.48 8.15 -37.79
C MET A 1021 18.94 8.21 -36.36
N LYS A 1022 17.63 8.36 -36.19
CA LYS A 1022 16.95 8.20 -34.90
C LYS A 1022 16.29 6.83 -34.82
N ALA A 1023 16.33 6.19 -33.65
CA ALA A 1023 15.69 4.89 -33.43
C ALA A 1023 15.15 4.72 -32.00
N HIS A 1024 13.97 4.12 -31.87
CA HIS A 1024 13.32 3.78 -30.60
C HIS A 1024 13.02 2.28 -30.53
N THR A 1025 13.06 1.70 -29.34
CA THR A 1025 12.51 0.35 -29.12
C THR A 1025 11.01 0.33 -29.43
N HIS A 1026 10.51 -0.80 -29.93
CA HIS A 1026 9.07 -1.04 -30.05
C HIS A 1026 8.69 -2.40 -29.47
N LYS A 1027 7.49 -2.48 -28.88
CA LYS A 1027 6.91 -3.70 -28.32
C LYS A 1027 5.44 -3.78 -28.73
N ALA A 1028 4.98 -4.96 -29.14
CA ALA A 1028 3.55 -5.26 -29.21
C ALA A 1028 2.97 -5.27 -27.79
N ILE A 1029 1.79 -4.67 -27.64
CA ILE A 1029 1.10 -4.53 -26.35
C ILE A 1029 -0.10 -5.49 -26.30
N ASP A 1030 -0.94 -5.46 -27.32
CA ASP A 1030 -2.10 -6.36 -27.45
C ASP A 1030 -2.43 -6.64 -28.92
N LYS A 1031 -3.25 -7.68 -29.14
CA LYS A 1031 -3.97 -7.97 -30.40
C LYS A 1031 -5.49 -7.83 -30.24
N THR A 1032 -5.96 -7.25 -29.14
CA THR A 1032 -7.38 -7.21 -28.78
C THR A 1032 -8.15 -6.34 -29.76
N ALA A 1033 -9.12 -6.93 -30.45
CA ALA A 1033 -10.00 -6.22 -31.36
C ALA A 1033 -10.85 -5.21 -30.56
N LYS A 1034 -10.89 -3.95 -31.03
CA LYS A 1034 -11.64 -2.86 -30.40
C LYS A 1034 -11.93 -1.76 -31.39
N THR A 1035 -13.13 -1.19 -31.34
CA THR A 1035 -13.48 0.01 -32.11
C THR A 1035 -13.08 1.24 -31.30
N LEU A 1036 -12.42 2.19 -31.94
CA LEU A 1036 -12.12 3.53 -31.40
C LEU A 1036 -12.52 4.56 -32.45
N TYR A 1037 -12.90 5.77 -32.06
CA TYR A 1037 -13.38 6.78 -33.01
C TYR A 1037 -12.32 7.86 -33.32
N ILE A 1038 -12.25 8.25 -34.59
CA ILE A 1038 -11.29 9.25 -35.09
C ILE A 1038 -11.65 10.66 -34.56
N THR A 1039 -10.68 11.36 -33.96
CA THR A 1039 -10.91 12.71 -33.38
C THR A 1039 -10.96 13.85 -34.42
N GLY A 1040 -10.79 13.56 -35.71
CA GLY A 1040 -10.76 14.57 -36.78
C GLY A 1040 -9.43 15.33 -36.91
N ARG A 1041 -8.36 14.90 -36.23
CA ARG A 1041 -7.07 15.61 -36.16
C ARG A 1041 -5.91 14.73 -36.61
N GLY A 1042 -4.90 15.36 -37.22
CA GLY A 1042 -3.66 14.70 -37.65
C GLY A 1042 -3.81 13.80 -38.88
N SER A 1043 -2.87 12.88 -39.03
CA SER A 1043 -2.72 11.97 -40.18
C SER A 1043 -2.62 10.51 -39.71
N SER A 1044 -2.92 9.57 -40.61
CA SER A 1044 -2.59 8.14 -40.41
C SER A 1044 -1.38 7.73 -41.26
N TYR A 1045 -0.76 6.58 -40.95
CA TYR A 1045 0.52 6.16 -41.51
C TYR A 1045 0.55 4.66 -41.84
N THR A 1046 1.41 4.26 -42.77
CA THR A 1046 1.66 2.87 -43.15
C THR A 1046 2.45 2.09 -42.07
N LYS A 1047 3.14 2.80 -41.16
CA LYS A 1047 3.89 2.21 -40.03
C LYS A 1047 3.72 3.02 -38.75
N ALA A 1048 3.83 2.36 -37.60
CA ALA A 1048 3.92 3.03 -36.30
C ALA A 1048 5.15 3.94 -36.25
N TRP A 1049 5.00 5.16 -35.73
CA TRP A 1049 6.02 6.21 -35.77
C TRP A 1049 6.48 6.57 -37.19
N GLY A 1050 5.55 6.54 -38.15
CA GLY A 1050 5.76 7.04 -39.51
C GLY A 1050 5.99 8.56 -39.60
N ARG A 1051 6.50 9.01 -40.75
CA ARG A 1051 6.69 10.42 -41.13
C ARG A 1051 5.93 10.75 -42.43
N THR A 1052 6.19 11.92 -43.03
CA THR A 1052 5.51 12.41 -44.24
C THR A 1052 5.45 11.40 -45.37
N ASN A 1053 6.50 10.60 -45.54
CA ASN A 1053 6.60 9.62 -46.63
C ASN A 1053 6.12 8.22 -46.22
N ASP A 1054 5.54 8.07 -45.01
CA ASP A 1054 4.73 6.92 -44.59
C ASP A 1054 3.23 7.25 -44.55
N ILE A 1055 2.79 8.49 -44.79
CA ILE A 1055 1.38 8.90 -44.61
C ILE A 1055 0.43 8.04 -45.46
N SER A 1056 -0.62 7.51 -44.82
CA SER A 1056 -1.72 6.79 -45.47
C SER A 1056 -2.93 7.68 -45.72
N VAL A 1057 -3.25 8.59 -44.78
CA VAL A 1057 -4.30 9.60 -44.93
C VAL A 1057 -3.75 10.94 -44.44
N LYS A 1058 -3.63 11.91 -45.35
CA LYS A 1058 -2.98 13.22 -45.10
C LYS A 1058 -3.67 14.04 -44.00
N SER A 1059 -5.00 14.00 -43.97
CA SER A 1059 -5.81 14.64 -42.93
C SER A 1059 -6.96 13.74 -42.52
N LEU A 1060 -7.10 13.48 -41.22
CA LEU A 1060 -8.21 12.72 -40.63
C LEU A 1060 -9.48 13.58 -40.42
N LYS A 1061 -9.52 14.84 -40.88
CA LYS A 1061 -10.65 15.78 -40.67
C LYS A 1061 -11.98 15.23 -41.19
N THR A 1062 -12.00 14.72 -42.43
CA THR A 1062 -13.19 14.12 -43.08
C THR A 1062 -13.62 12.80 -42.45
N TYR A 1063 -12.74 12.16 -41.66
CA TYR A 1063 -13.01 10.92 -40.96
C TYR A 1063 -13.42 11.14 -39.50
N LYS A 1064 -13.65 12.38 -39.05
CA LYS A 1064 -14.09 12.69 -37.67
C LYS A 1064 -15.31 11.83 -37.29
N ASN A 1065 -15.27 11.22 -36.11
CA ASN A 1065 -16.26 10.26 -35.60
C ASN A 1065 -16.43 8.95 -36.42
N LYS A 1066 -15.69 8.68 -37.50
CA LYS A 1066 -15.71 7.36 -38.16
C LYS A 1066 -15.08 6.29 -37.25
N PRO A 1067 -15.58 5.04 -37.26
CA PRO A 1067 -15.04 3.94 -36.48
C PRO A 1067 -13.73 3.40 -37.05
N PHE A 1068 -12.71 3.30 -36.22
CA PHE A 1068 -11.43 2.65 -36.51
C PHE A 1068 -11.38 1.29 -35.80
N LYS A 1069 -11.47 0.20 -36.58
CA LYS A 1069 -11.46 -1.17 -36.05
C LYS A 1069 -10.01 -1.62 -35.80
N VAL A 1070 -9.53 -1.45 -34.57
CA VAL A 1070 -8.17 -1.82 -34.14
C VAL A 1070 -7.98 -3.34 -34.21
N LYS A 1071 -6.84 -3.76 -34.77
CA LYS A 1071 -6.39 -5.16 -34.87
C LYS A 1071 -5.15 -5.47 -34.01
N LYS A 1072 -4.33 -4.46 -33.66
CA LYS A 1072 -3.24 -4.59 -32.67
C LYS A 1072 -2.76 -3.24 -32.14
N THR A 1073 -2.08 -3.29 -31.00
CA THR A 1073 -1.47 -2.12 -30.35
C THR A 1073 0.05 -2.31 -30.28
N GLU A 1074 0.83 -1.32 -30.72
CA GLU A 1074 2.30 -1.26 -30.53
C GLU A 1074 2.70 0.03 -29.80
N LYS A 1075 3.66 -0.10 -28.88
CA LYS A 1075 4.31 1.03 -28.20
C LYS A 1075 5.66 1.27 -28.84
N VAL A 1076 5.87 2.47 -29.40
CA VAL A 1076 7.16 2.90 -29.97
C VAL A 1076 7.73 4.00 -29.08
N GLY A 1077 8.81 3.68 -28.36
CA GLY A 1077 9.35 4.53 -27.30
C GLY A 1077 8.27 4.87 -26.26
N ALA A 1078 7.95 6.16 -26.12
CA ALA A 1078 6.92 6.66 -25.20
C ALA A 1078 5.50 6.73 -25.82
N SER A 1079 5.33 6.53 -27.13
CA SER A 1079 4.02 6.70 -27.81
C SER A 1079 3.32 5.37 -28.08
N LEU A 1080 2.03 5.31 -27.79
CA LEU A 1080 1.12 4.23 -28.21
C LEU A 1080 0.59 4.50 -29.63
N TRP A 1081 0.57 3.44 -30.43
CA TRP A 1081 0.08 3.40 -31.81
C TRP A 1081 -0.83 2.20 -31.98
N TYR A 1082 -1.95 2.41 -32.67
CA TYR A 1082 -2.91 1.35 -32.99
C TYR A 1082 -2.89 1.08 -34.49
N TYR A 1083 -2.80 -0.19 -34.86
CA TYR A 1083 -3.01 -0.66 -36.23
C TYR A 1083 -4.42 -1.18 -36.35
N GLY A 1084 -5.13 -0.77 -37.39
CA GLY A 1084 -6.55 -1.08 -37.57
C GLY A 1084 -7.04 -0.73 -38.96
N VAL A 1085 -8.33 -0.89 -39.17
CA VAL A 1085 -9.01 -0.59 -40.44
C VAL A 1085 -9.86 0.67 -40.28
N LEU A 1086 -9.69 1.61 -41.20
CA LEU A 1086 -10.57 2.76 -41.44
C LEU A 1086 -11.03 2.69 -42.89
N ASP A 1087 -12.34 2.64 -43.12
CA ASP A 1087 -12.98 2.61 -44.45
C ASP A 1087 -12.27 1.63 -45.42
N GLY A 1088 -12.23 0.36 -45.01
CA GLY A 1088 -11.58 -0.77 -45.72
C GLY A 1088 -10.04 -0.80 -45.63
N LYS A 1089 -9.38 0.36 -45.44
CA LYS A 1089 -7.92 0.49 -45.56
C LYS A 1089 -7.22 0.27 -44.21
N SER A 1090 -6.18 -0.56 -44.21
CA SER A 1090 -5.40 -0.88 -43.00
C SER A 1090 -4.27 0.14 -42.77
N MET A 1091 -4.20 0.74 -41.58
CA MET A 1091 -3.30 1.86 -41.28
C MET A 1091 -2.94 1.95 -39.78
N TRP A 1092 -1.93 2.75 -39.46
CA TRP A 1092 -1.51 3.10 -38.11
C TRP A 1092 -1.96 4.50 -37.72
N ILE A 1093 -2.52 4.63 -36.51
CA ILE A 1093 -2.95 5.90 -35.92
C ILE A 1093 -2.37 6.00 -34.51
N ARG A 1094 -1.83 7.18 -34.16
CA ARG A 1094 -1.30 7.46 -32.81
C ARG A 1094 -2.46 7.59 -31.83
N TYR A 1095 -2.35 7.02 -30.63
CA TYR A 1095 -3.43 7.00 -29.62
C TYR A 1095 -4.11 8.37 -29.43
N SER A 1096 -3.32 9.45 -29.33
CA SER A 1096 -3.82 10.81 -29.12
C SER A 1096 -4.71 11.40 -30.24
N LEU A 1097 -4.91 10.68 -31.34
CA LEU A 1097 -5.79 11.05 -32.45
C LEU A 1097 -7.10 10.23 -32.47
N LEU A 1098 -7.25 9.29 -31.52
CA LEU A 1098 -8.43 8.45 -31.30
C LEU A 1098 -9.07 8.80 -29.96
N LYS A 1099 -10.38 8.57 -29.85
CA LYS A 1099 -11.15 8.55 -28.60
C LYS A 1099 -11.81 7.17 -28.44
N LYS A 1100 -12.28 6.87 -27.21
CA LYS A 1100 -13.31 5.85 -27.02
C LYS A 1100 -14.60 6.28 -27.73
#